data_AF-A0A5M4ABH8-F1
#
_entry.id   AF-A0A5M4ABH8-F1
#
_cell.length_a   1.000
_cell.length_b   1.000
_cell.length_c   1.000
_cell.angle_alpha   90.00
_cell.angle_beta   90.00
_cell.angle_gamma   90.00
#
_symmetry.space_group_name_H-M   'P 1'
#
loop_
_entity.id
_entity.type
_entity.pdbx_description
1 polymer ?
#
loop_
_entity_poly.entity_id
_entity_poly.type
_entity_poly.pdbx_seq_one_letter_code
_entity_poly.pdbx_strand_id
1 'polypeptide(L)'
;MNYIYTFLRKALIPLSLVMMLLSFPEFVHAQKKKPQILEVGGKVRLDEGRFDNATIEVLNTDNNKIEKKIEVESSGKFDFQLPYQHNYQLFFKRDGFYPKMLILTTVIPEKVITRDPYFPPIQFVVTLFKVVPEIDPSFSKKPVGKIFYSAKVDNFDSESYFNDMQIRQKIDDEKTKLADKSYQKKLDQAKTLEEAGKLSEAIAVYQQAADLKPKDDFVKDKIKLLGQQIKLKEDQAKQTEEFKQLMADGDNKVADKAYRDAIDTYNKALKIKPDNPDAKAKITQVNNLIAAQEAAAKQKALAEARKKQFDDAVAKGDKLFGEQSYADATDAFNEALKLQPDAQHPKEMLNKIQEALAAQKKAQEEAAQQKALAEARQKQFEQTVSKGDSLFALQSYADATTAFNQALQLQPDAKHPQKMLEKIKEAVAEQKKAVEEAAQQKALAETRQKQYDAAVSKGDSLFAQQSYADATTAFNQALQLEPNAKHPQEMLGKIQDALNALADQKKAKEEAARQKALAEAAKKQAEAEANQRKFSAAVAKGDSLFGLKQYDGSIAAFNEALQLQPDAQYPATMLEKIKKAFAEQKQLQQQRALAEKKQAEKDKQYNDLIAKADQQAKDNQLTAAKQSYTDAGKVKPRETYPIRRVNEINALLAEQARKEKALAEQVKKQKHSTYQEEKDTLNFHYTGVVEDLYLKNIKKADAAFTESKWTVARFFYFEAQKYKPQKKYPKTQVAACDEAIETELQAERESQYQGFISKADASLKTGEFTLAKFYYQKALKVKSGEEYPKKQLVAVEKAVQQKHASEDEARFRSFVKKADDAFDQKDLSVARFYYQKALALKPDESYPKTQLDKLRNM
;
A
#
# COMPACT_ATOMS: atom_id res chain seq x y z
N MET A 1 -7.53 84.16 -30.44
CA MET A 1 -6.09 83.87 -30.52
C MET A 1 -5.89 83.19 -31.86
N ASN A 2 -5.39 83.85 -32.91
CA ASN A 2 -4.08 84.50 -33.08
C ASN A 2 -2.98 83.43 -33.14
N TYR A 3 -2.10 83.39 -34.14
CA TYR A 3 -1.51 84.55 -34.87
C TYR A 3 -1.62 84.55 -36.40
N ILE A 4 -1.18 85.67 -37.01
CA ILE A 4 -1.26 86.02 -38.44
C ILE A 4 0.13 86.47 -38.97
N TYR A 5 0.49 86.09 -40.20
CA TYR A 5 1.40 86.75 -41.18
C TYR A 5 1.11 86.12 -42.57
N THR A 6 1.02 86.74 -43.77
CA THR A 6 1.25 88.11 -44.32
C THR A 6 2.71 88.56 -44.52
N PHE A 7 3.09 89.42 -45.48
CA PHE A 7 2.36 90.24 -46.50
C PHE A 7 3.27 90.51 -47.75
N LEU A 8 2.78 91.27 -48.74
CA LEU A 8 3.46 91.98 -49.88
C LEU A 8 3.80 91.17 -51.15
N ARG A 9 3.98 91.70 -52.39
CA ARG A 9 3.59 92.87 -53.28
C ARG A 9 4.37 92.65 -54.63
N LYS A 10 4.19 93.22 -55.85
CA LYS A 10 3.27 94.11 -56.65
C LYS A 10 3.55 93.71 -58.15
N ALA A 11 2.66 93.67 -59.15
CA ALA A 11 1.81 94.66 -59.85
C ALA A 11 2.43 95.46 -61.05
N LEU A 12 1.77 95.38 -62.23
CA LEU A 12 1.67 96.33 -63.39
C LEU A 12 2.80 96.48 -64.47
N ILE A 13 2.52 96.00 -65.71
CA ILE A 13 2.24 96.74 -66.99
C ILE A 13 3.09 98.00 -67.30
N PRO A 14 3.76 98.18 -68.49
CA PRO A 14 3.09 98.74 -69.70
C PRO A 14 3.68 98.57 -71.16
N LEU A 15 2.81 98.88 -72.16
CA LEU A 15 2.97 99.58 -73.48
C LEU A 15 3.83 99.10 -74.69
N SER A 16 3.20 99.19 -75.89
CA SER A 16 3.72 99.65 -77.22
C SER A 16 4.86 98.87 -77.94
N LEU A 17 5.12 98.99 -79.26
CA LEU A 17 4.58 99.84 -80.34
C LEU A 17 4.51 99.10 -81.71
N VAL A 18 3.72 99.64 -82.64
CA VAL A 18 3.55 99.35 -84.08
C VAL A 18 4.83 99.00 -84.87
N MET A 19 4.73 97.99 -85.75
CA MET A 19 5.20 98.13 -87.15
C MET A 19 4.26 97.40 -88.13
N MET A 20 4.04 98.00 -89.30
CA MET A 20 3.04 97.60 -90.30
C MET A 20 3.74 97.30 -91.63
N LEU A 21 3.45 96.15 -92.25
CA LEU A 21 3.80 95.87 -93.65
C LEU A 21 2.67 95.11 -94.33
N LEU A 22 2.43 95.43 -95.60
CA LEU A 22 1.27 95.00 -96.38
C LEU A 22 1.64 93.89 -97.37
N SER A 23 0.90 92.79 -97.36
CA SER A 23 0.61 92.02 -98.58
C SER A 23 -0.64 91.13 -98.43
N PHE A 24 -1.50 91.21 -99.44
CA PHE A 24 -2.57 90.29 -99.78
C PHE A 24 -2.41 89.97 -101.28
N PRO A 25 -3.00 88.89 -101.83
CA PRO A 25 -3.50 87.67 -101.19
C PRO A 25 -2.88 86.41 -101.85
N GLU A 26 -3.30 85.21 -101.43
CA GLU A 26 -3.75 84.22 -102.42
C GLU A 26 -4.70 83.17 -101.81
N PHE A 27 -5.74 82.80 -102.56
CA PHE A 27 -6.83 81.95 -102.10
C PHE A 27 -6.68 80.52 -102.67
N VAL A 28 -5.80 79.70 -102.08
CA VAL A 28 -5.66 78.29 -102.49
C VAL A 28 -6.73 77.44 -101.82
N HIS A 29 -7.69 76.93 -102.61
CA HIS A 29 -8.70 75.97 -102.16
C HIS A 29 -8.09 74.58 -101.92
N ALA A 30 -7.42 74.41 -100.77
CA ALA A 30 -6.99 73.10 -100.31
C ALA A 30 -8.22 72.28 -99.85
N GLN A 31 -8.59 71.25 -100.62
CA GLN A 31 -9.58 70.26 -100.17
C GLN A 31 -9.09 69.62 -98.87
N LYS A 32 -9.87 69.74 -97.79
CA LYS A 32 -9.64 68.96 -96.56
C LYS A 32 -9.76 67.47 -96.90
N LYS A 33 -8.63 66.76 -96.98
CA LYS A 33 -8.63 65.29 -96.85
C LYS A 33 -9.39 64.95 -95.57
N LYS A 34 -10.37 64.05 -95.65
CA LYS A 34 -11.09 63.56 -94.47
C LYS A 34 -10.05 62.98 -93.48
N PRO A 35 -10.19 63.22 -92.17
CA PRO A 35 -9.25 62.68 -91.20
C PRO A 35 -9.31 61.15 -91.23
N GLN A 36 -8.14 60.53 -91.34
CA GLN A 36 -7.99 59.08 -91.40
C GLN A 36 -8.05 58.55 -89.95
N ILE A 37 -9.22 58.07 -89.54
CA ILE A 37 -9.55 57.75 -88.14
C ILE A 37 -10.17 56.36 -87.99
N LEU A 38 -9.87 55.76 -86.84
CA LEU A 38 -10.38 54.50 -86.34
C LEU A 38 -11.40 54.75 -85.22
N GLU A 39 -12.55 54.10 -85.30
CA GLU A 39 -13.53 54.12 -84.20
C GLU A 39 -13.22 52.99 -83.21
N VAL A 40 -13.15 53.37 -81.93
CA VAL A 40 -12.74 52.50 -80.82
C VAL A 40 -13.79 52.63 -79.72
N GLY A 41 -14.49 51.56 -79.42
CA GLY A 41 -15.52 51.54 -78.38
C GLY A 41 -15.58 50.23 -77.64
N GLY A 42 -16.56 50.12 -76.75
CA GLY A 42 -16.75 48.91 -75.97
C GLY A 42 -17.56 49.13 -74.71
N LYS A 43 -17.32 48.25 -73.73
CA LYS A 43 -17.95 48.32 -72.41
C LYS A 43 -16.99 47.99 -71.27
N VAL A 44 -16.83 48.91 -70.32
CA VAL A 44 -16.20 48.62 -69.03
C VAL A 44 -17.21 47.92 -68.12
N ARG A 45 -16.72 47.03 -67.27
CA ARG A 45 -17.48 46.29 -66.25
C ARG A 45 -16.70 46.27 -64.94
N LEU A 46 -17.36 45.91 -63.85
CA LEU A 46 -16.71 45.58 -62.58
C LEU A 46 -16.84 44.07 -62.33
N ASP A 47 -15.93 43.50 -61.55
CA ASP A 47 -16.03 42.12 -61.05
C ASP A 47 -17.09 41.96 -59.96
N GLU A 48 -17.27 42.97 -59.10
CA GLU A 48 -18.36 43.09 -58.15
C GLU A 48 -18.88 44.55 -58.00
N GLY A 49 -20.13 44.68 -57.55
CA GLY A 49 -20.79 45.97 -57.31
C GLY A 49 -21.66 46.48 -58.46
N ARG A 50 -22.12 47.73 -58.34
CA ARG A 50 -22.83 48.47 -59.41
C ARG A 50 -21.83 49.30 -60.21
N PHE A 51 -22.07 49.48 -61.50
CA PHE A 51 -21.21 50.30 -62.36
C PHE A 51 -21.52 51.80 -62.20
N ASP A 52 -20.46 52.59 -62.05
CA ASP A 52 -20.44 54.06 -62.03
C ASP A 52 -19.01 54.57 -62.24
N ASN A 53 -18.84 55.86 -62.55
CA ASN A 53 -17.62 56.65 -62.34
C ASN A 53 -16.28 55.98 -62.73
N ALA A 54 -16.16 55.52 -63.98
CA ALA A 54 -14.89 55.04 -64.53
C ALA A 54 -14.39 55.97 -65.64
N THR A 55 -13.07 56.01 -65.85
CA THR A 55 -12.42 56.83 -66.87
C THR A 55 -11.44 56.03 -67.73
N ILE A 56 -11.20 56.51 -68.95
CA ILE A 56 -10.21 55.98 -69.89
C ILE A 56 -9.26 57.12 -70.24
N GLU A 57 -7.98 56.98 -69.90
CA GLU A 57 -6.93 57.90 -70.37
C GLU A 57 -6.21 57.28 -71.57
N VAL A 58 -6.15 58.02 -72.68
CA VAL A 58 -5.52 57.58 -73.94
C VAL A 58 -4.17 58.27 -74.08
N LEU A 59 -3.10 57.53 -73.79
CA LEU A 59 -1.71 57.96 -73.96
C LEU A 59 -1.23 57.58 -75.36
N ASN A 60 -0.88 58.55 -76.21
CA ASN A 60 -0.09 58.30 -77.41
C ASN A 60 1.36 58.08 -76.99
N THR A 61 1.94 56.92 -77.32
CA THR A 61 3.31 56.57 -76.91
C THR A 61 4.39 57.11 -77.86
N ASP A 62 4.02 57.56 -79.07
CA ASP A 62 4.96 58.14 -80.03
C ASP A 62 5.37 59.56 -79.63
N ASN A 63 4.46 60.29 -78.97
CA ASN A 63 4.69 61.65 -78.45
C ASN A 63 4.65 61.74 -76.90
N ASN A 64 4.32 60.64 -76.23
CA ASN A 64 4.17 60.48 -74.78
C ASN A 64 3.18 61.48 -74.12
N LYS A 65 2.08 61.83 -74.80
CA LYS A 65 1.02 62.71 -74.29
C LYS A 65 -0.31 61.99 -74.15
N ILE A 66 -1.07 62.35 -73.11
CA ILE A 66 -2.48 61.96 -73.00
C ILE A 66 -3.27 62.81 -74.00
N GLU A 67 -3.73 62.20 -75.10
CA GLU A 67 -4.48 62.88 -76.16
C GLU A 67 -5.97 62.96 -75.85
N LYS A 68 -6.51 62.01 -75.06
CA LYS A 68 -7.92 61.99 -74.65
C LYS A 68 -8.08 61.50 -73.21
N LYS A 69 -9.07 62.05 -72.52
CA LYS A 69 -9.68 61.45 -71.32
C LYS A 69 -11.16 61.28 -71.61
N ILE A 70 -11.68 60.07 -71.44
CA ILE A 70 -13.08 59.73 -71.66
C ILE A 70 -13.70 59.34 -70.32
N GLU A 71 -14.83 59.94 -69.97
CA GLU A 71 -15.70 59.46 -68.89
C GLU A 71 -16.62 58.37 -69.46
N VAL A 72 -16.68 57.22 -68.79
CA VAL A 72 -17.46 56.07 -69.24
C VAL A 72 -18.91 56.23 -68.79
N GLU A 73 -19.87 55.97 -69.68
CA GLU A 73 -21.30 56.09 -69.37
C GLU A 73 -21.68 55.27 -68.13
N SER A 74 -22.75 55.67 -67.42
CA SER A 74 -23.39 54.82 -66.39
C SER A 74 -23.87 53.46 -66.93
N SER A 75 -24.06 53.35 -68.26
CA SER A 75 -24.33 52.08 -68.95
C SER A 75 -23.10 51.15 -69.01
N GLY A 76 -21.92 51.64 -68.69
CA GLY A 76 -20.61 51.02 -68.90
C GLY A 76 -20.02 51.22 -70.30
N LYS A 77 -20.76 51.79 -71.26
CA LYS A 77 -20.27 52.01 -72.63
C LYS A 77 -19.25 53.15 -72.72
N PHE A 78 -18.40 53.04 -73.74
CA PHE A 78 -17.57 54.14 -74.24
C PHE A 78 -17.39 54.02 -75.76
N ASP A 79 -17.13 55.14 -76.40
CA ASP A 79 -16.63 55.24 -77.76
C ASP A 79 -15.73 56.48 -77.90
N PHE A 80 -14.76 56.41 -78.82
CA PHE A 80 -13.92 57.52 -79.24
C PHE A 80 -13.22 57.20 -80.57
N GLN A 81 -12.84 58.25 -81.29
CA GLN A 81 -12.06 58.15 -82.53
C GLN A 81 -10.56 58.40 -82.28
N LEU A 82 -9.68 57.60 -82.90
CA LEU A 82 -8.21 57.80 -82.91
C LEU A 82 -7.69 57.96 -84.34
N PRO A 83 -6.71 58.83 -84.61
CA PRO A 83 -5.98 58.82 -85.88
C PRO A 83 -5.26 57.49 -86.16
N TYR A 84 -5.12 57.13 -87.44
CA TYR A 84 -4.24 56.04 -87.87
C TYR A 84 -2.75 56.39 -87.74
N GLN A 85 -1.88 55.39 -87.92
CA GLN A 85 -0.42 55.48 -87.88
C GLN A 85 0.20 55.83 -86.51
N HIS A 86 -0.50 55.55 -85.40
CA HIS A 86 -0.04 55.85 -84.04
C HIS A 86 -0.09 54.66 -83.08
N ASN A 87 0.72 54.72 -82.01
CA ASN A 87 0.73 53.74 -80.94
C ASN A 87 0.13 54.31 -79.65
N TYR A 88 -0.74 53.55 -79.00
CA TYR A 88 -1.52 54.00 -77.84
C TYR A 88 -1.48 53.02 -76.67
N GLN A 89 -1.55 53.57 -75.46
CA GLN A 89 -1.91 52.87 -74.24
C GLN A 89 -3.22 53.44 -73.68
N LEU A 90 -4.18 52.57 -73.45
CA LEU A 90 -5.51 52.87 -72.91
C LEU A 90 -5.54 52.47 -71.43
N PHE A 91 -5.63 53.44 -70.53
CA PHE A 91 -5.67 53.22 -69.09
C PHE A 91 -7.10 53.34 -68.56
N PHE A 92 -7.71 52.20 -68.25
CA PHE A 92 -9.03 52.09 -67.63
C PHE A 92 -8.88 52.20 -66.12
N LYS A 93 -9.53 53.21 -65.51
CA LYS A 93 -9.36 53.60 -64.10
C LYS A 93 -10.71 53.79 -63.42
N ARG A 94 -10.77 53.43 -62.13
CA ARG A 94 -11.86 53.74 -61.19
C ARG A 94 -11.32 53.65 -59.76
N ASP A 95 -11.77 54.54 -58.88
CA ASP A 95 -11.43 54.50 -57.45
C ASP A 95 -11.96 53.22 -56.77
N GLY A 96 -11.09 52.59 -55.97
CA GLY A 96 -11.35 51.29 -55.33
C GLY A 96 -11.16 50.08 -56.23
N PHE A 97 -10.71 50.25 -57.50
CA PHE A 97 -10.47 49.16 -58.45
C PHE A 97 -9.03 49.21 -59.00
N TYR A 98 -8.46 48.04 -59.26
CA TYR A 98 -7.15 47.90 -59.90
C TYR A 98 -7.25 48.44 -61.34
N PRO A 99 -6.39 49.40 -61.75
CA PRO A 99 -6.41 49.94 -63.09
C PRO A 99 -5.98 48.89 -64.11
N LYS A 100 -6.44 49.02 -65.37
CA LYS A 100 -6.00 48.16 -66.48
C LYS A 100 -5.39 48.98 -67.60
N MET A 101 -4.30 48.47 -68.17
CA MET A 101 -3.67 48.99 -69.39
C MET A 101 -3.98 48.05 -70.56
N LEU A 102 -4.42 48.60 -71.69
CA LEU A 102 -4.51 47.89 -72.97
C LEU A 102 -3.64 48.62 -74.00
N ILE A 103 -2.91 47.89 -74.82
CA ILE A 103 -2.15 48.48 -75.94
C ILE A 103 -3.03 48.48 -77.19
N LEU A 104 -3.05 49.57 -77.94
CA LEU A 104 -3.70 49.68 -79.24
C LEU A 104 -2.75 50.36 -80.21
N THR A 105 -2.35 49.69 -81.29
CA THR A 105 -1.61 50.33 -82.38
C THR A 105 -2.52 50.50 -83.58
N THR A 106 -2.66 51.74 -84.05
CA THR A 106 -3.43 52.12 -85.24
C THR A 106 -2.54 52.18 -86.48
N VAL A 107 -1.31 51.64 -86.41
CA VAL A 107 -0.37 51.52 -87.52
C VAL A 107 -0.82 50.43 -88.49
N ILE A 108 -1.11 50.84 -89.72
CA ILE A 108 -1.56 50.02 -90.84
C ILE A 108 -0.52 50.15 -91.97
N PRO A 109 -0.22 49.07 -92.73
CA PRO A 109 0.67 49.17 -93.88
C PRO A 109 0.14 50.17 -94.92
N GLU A 110 1.04 51.00 -95.46
CA GLU A 110 0.67 52.11 -96.36
C GLU A 110 -0.14 51.65 -97.59
N LYS A 111 0.19 50.48 -98.16
CA LYS A 111 -0.53 49.86 -99.28
C LYS A 111 -1.96 49.42 -98.96
N VAL A 112 -2.29 49.26 -97.68
CA VAL A 112 -3.61 48.84 -97.21
C VAL A 112 -4.47 50.09 -96.97
N ILE A 113 -3.98 51.04 -96.18
CA ILE A 113 -4.70 52.29 -95.84
C ILE A 113 -4.91 53.23 -97.05
N THR A 114 -4.14 53.06 -98.13
CA THR A 114 -4.37 53.75 -99.42
C THR A 114 -5.35 53.02 -100.34
N ARG A 115 -5.53 51.71 -100.17
CA ARG A 115 -6.52 50.88 -100.88
C ARG A 115 -7.91 51.03 -100.24
N ASP A 116 -7.97 50.90 -98.91
CA ASP A 116 -9.17 51.15 -98.11
C ASP A 116 -8.80 51.83 -96.78
N PRO A 117 -9.24 53.08 -96.55
CA PRO A 117 -8.99 53.80 -95.30
C PRO A 117 -10.08 53.58 -94.23
N TYR A 118 -11.10 52.74 -94.45
CA TYR A 118 -12.23 52.57 -93.53
C TYR A 118 -12.24 51.18 -92.88
N PHE A 119 -11.78 51.09 -91.64
CA PHE A 119 -11.87 49.86 -90.85
C PHE A 119 -13.13 49.85 -89.97
N PRO A 120 -13.75 48.68 -89.73
CA PRO A 120 -14.92 48.58 -88.86
C PRO A 120 -14.58 48.99 -87.42
N PRO A 121 -15.54 49.58 -86.66
CA PRO A 121 -15.30 50.00 -85.28
C PRO A 121 -14.84 48.85 -84.39
N ILE A 122 -13.73 49.06 -83.68
CA ILE A 122 -13.19 48.08 -82.73
C ILE A 122 -14.07 48.08 -81.48
N GLN A 123 -14.53 46.90 -81.06
CA GLN A 123 -15.42 46.72 -79.90
C GLN A 123 -14.87 45.67 -78.95
N PHE A 124 -14.69 46.02 -77.68
CA PHE A 124 -14.15 45.11 -76.66
C PHE A 124 -14.76 45.35 -75.26
N VAL A 125 -14.42 44.47 -74.30
CA VAL A 125 -14.92 44.54 -72.92
C VAL A 125 -13.74 44.58 -71.95
N VAL A 126 -13.81 45.44 -70.93
CA VAL A 126 -12.78 45.56 -69.89
C VAL A 126 -13.41 45.40 -68.50
N THR A 127 -13.18 44.28 -67.84
CA THR A 127 -13.55 44.09 -66.43
C THR A 127 -12.49 44.70 -65.51
N LEU A 128 -12.83 45.70 -64.72
CA LEU A 128 -11.99 46.18 -63.61
C LEU A 128 -12.22 45.30 -62.38
N PHE A 129 -11.16 45.00 -61.64
CA PHE A 129 -11.20 44.15 -60.44
C PHE A 129 -11.06 45.00 -59.18
N LYS A 130 -11.86 44.74 -58.15
CA LYS A 130 -11.85 45.52 -56.90
C LYS A 130 -10.52 45.36 -56.14
N VAL A 131 -10.02 46.45 -55.56
CA VAL A 131 -8.79 46.45 -54.76
C VAL A 131 -9.00 45.66 -53.46
N VAL A 132 -8.09 44.73 -53.20
CA VAL A 132 -7.90 44.15 -51.87
C VAL A 132 -6.71 44.87 -51.23
N PRO A 133 -6.88 45.63 -50.13
CA PRO A 133 -5.82 46.51 -49.60
C PRO A 133 -4.50 45.83 -49.24
N GLU A 134 -4.54 44.53 -48.97
CA GLU A 134 -3.39 43.71 -48.52
C GLU A 134 -2.73 42.92 -49.67
N ILE A 135 -3.12 43.14 -50.94
CA ILE A 135 -2.55 42.49 -52.13
C ILE A 135 -1.83 43.52 -53.02
N ASP A 136 -0.58 43.21 -53.39
CA ASP A 136 0.27 44.07 -54.23
C ASP A 136 -0.37 44.38 -55.60
N PRO A 137 -0.62 45.66 -55.95
CA PRO A 137 -1.21 46.05 -57.24
C PRO A 137 -0.28 45.83 -58.44
N SER A 138 0.97 45.38 -58.28
CA SER A 138 1.95 45.33 -59.37
C SER A 138 1.63 44.36 -60.51
N PHE A 139 0.66 43.44 -60.35
CA PHE A 139 0.10 42.68 -61.46
C PHE A 139 -0.74 43.54 -62.41
N SER A 140 -1.45 44.55 -61.90
CA SER A 140 -2.39 45.40 -62.66
C SER A 140 -1.69 46.43 -63.54
N LYS A 141 -0.42 46.72 -63.25
CA LYS A 141 0.43 47.67 -64.00
C LYS A 141 0.92 47.11 -65.35
N LYS A 142 0.61 45.85 -65.67
CA LYS A 142 1.01 45.18 -66.92
C LYS A 142 -0.10 45.30 -67.98
N PRO A 143 0.23 45.38 -69.28
CA PRO A 143 -0.78 45.37 -70.33
C PRO A 143 -1.54 44.03 -70.34
N VAL A 144 -2.87 44.09 -70.35
CA VAL A 144 -3.72 42.88 -70.40
C VAL A 144 -3.77 42.25 -71.79
N GLY A 145 -3.46 43.03 -72.82
CA GLY A 145 -3.44 42.62 -74.22
C GLY A 145 -3.03 43.74 -75.16
N LYS A 146 -3.03 43.42 -76.46
CA LYS A 146 -2.73 44.33 -77.56
C LYS A 146 -3.74 44.17 -78.68
N ILE A 147 -4.25 45.28 -79.20
CA ILE A 147 -5.04 45.34 -80.43
C ILE A 147 -4.16 45.97 -81.54
N PHE A 148 -4.17 45.38 -82.73
CA PHE A 148 -3.25 45.73 -83.82
C PHE A 148 -3.79 45.32 -85.19
N TYR A 149 -3.34 45.97 -86.26
CA TYR A 149 -3.65 45.50 -87.62
C TYR A 149 -2.95 44.17 -87.93
N SER A 150 -3.71 43.18 -88.40
CA SER A 150 -3.26 41.83 -88.71
C SER A 150 -3.47 41.50 -90.17
N ALA A 151 -2.37 41.41 -90.93
CA ALA A 151 -2.39 41.08 -92.36
C ALA A 151 -2.98 39.70 -92.69
N LYS A 152 -3.19 38.84 -91.68
CA LYS A 152 -3.87 37.55 -91.82
C LYS A 152 -5.39 37.69 -92.04
N VAL A 153 -5.99 38.74 -91.52
CA VAL A 153 -7.45 39.01 -91.57
C VAL A 153 -7.79 40.32 -92.27
N ASP A 154 -6.77 41.03 -92.81
CA ASP A 154 -6.88 42.34 -93.48
C ASP A 154 -7.64 43.39 -92.63
N ASN A 155 -7.51 43.29 -91.31
CA ASN A 155 -8.31 44.01 -90.31
C ASN A 155 -7.58 44.05 -88.96
N PHE A 156 -8.15 44.74 -87.97
CA PHE A 156 -7.70 44.72 -86.59
C PHE A 156 -8.00 43.39 -85.90
N ASP A 157 -7.00 42.89 -85.18
CA ASP A 157 -6.99 41.63 -84.44
C ASP A 157 -6.48 41.89 -83.00
N SER A 158 -6.62 40.93 -82.10
CA SER A 158 -6.31 41.13 -80.68
C SER A 158 -5.59 39.96 -80.02
N GLU A 159 -4.55 40.26 -79.26
CA GLU A 159 -3.75 39.33 -78.49
C GLU A 159 -3.96 39.59 -76.99
N SER A 160 -4.28 38.54 -76.21
CA SER A 160 -4.51 38.62 -74.76
C SER A 160 -3.29 38.12 -73.99
N TYR A 161 -2.55 39.04 -73.35
CA TYR A 161 -1.39 38.70 -72.50
C TYR A 161 -1.78 38.20 -71.11
N PHE A 162 -2.89 38.70 -70.55
CA PHE A 162 -3.32 38.31 -69.21
C PHE A 162 -4.85 38.45 -69.07
N ASN A 163 -5.55 37.31 -68.99
CA ASN A 163 -7.01 37.28 -69.05
C ASN A 163 -7.69 37.42 -67.67
N ASP A 164 -8.99 37.72 -67.68
CA ASP A 164 -9.78 37.97 -66.47
C ASP A 164 -9.81 36.80 -65.48
N MET A 165 -9.76 35.55 -65.98
CA MET A 165 -9.71 34.36 -65.12
C MET A 165 -8.36 34.28 -64.38
N GLN A 166 -7.25 34.55 -65.08
CA GLN A 166 -5.91 34.56 -64.48
C GLN A 166 -5.70 35.72 -63.51
N ILE A 167 -6.32 36.88 -63.76
CA ILE A 167 -6.34 38.01 -62.83
C ILE A 167 -7.07 37.60 -61.56
N ARG A 168 -8.29 37.06 -61.69
CA ARG A 168 -9.11 36.62 -60.56
C ARG A 168 -8.42 35.53 -59.75
N GLN A 169 -7.83 34.54 -60.41
CA GLN A 169 -7.09 33.45 -59.77
C GLN A 169 -5.94 34.00 -58.91
N LYS A 170 -5.12 34.93 -59.40
CA LYS A 170 -4.04 35.52 -58.58
C LYS A 170 -4.58 36.29 -57.37
N ILE A 171 -5.69 37.01 -57.52
CA ILE A 171 -6.33 37.71 -56.41
C ILE A 171 -6.83 36.69 -55.36
N ASP A 172 -7.41 35.57 -55.78
CA ASP A 172 -7.92 34.54 -54.87
C ASP A 172 -6.79 33.66 -54.26
N ASP A 173 -5.69 33.44 -54.98
CA ASP A 173 -4.47 32.78 -54.48
C ASP A 173 -3.81 33.63 -53.38
N GLU A 174 -3.65 34.94 -53.58
CA GLU A 174 -3.07 35.83 -52.56
C GLU A 174 -4.01 36.02 -51.36
N LYS A 175 -5.34 36.09 -51.55
CA LYS A 175 -6.32 36.00 -50.44
C LYS A 175 -6.13 34.71 -49.63
N THR A 176 -5.86 33.59 -50.29
CA THR A 176 -5.67 32.29 -49.63
C THR A 176 -4.39 32.28 -48.78
N LYS A 177 -3.27 32.76 -49.33
CA LYS A 177 -2.00 32.94 -48.58
C LYS A 177 -2.14 33.87 -47.37
N LEU A 178 -2.94 34.93 -47.51
CA LEU A 178 -3.23 35.90 -46.45
C LEU A 178 -4.06 35.26 -45.33
N ALA A 179 -5.07 34.46 -45.67
CA ALA A 179 -5.84 33.67 -44.72
C ALA A 179 -4.97 32.62 -44.01
N ASP A 180 -4.10 31.90 -44.74
CA ASP A 180 -3.14 30.94 -44.18
C ASP A 180 -2.18 31.58 -43.16
N LYS A 181 -1.61 32.75 -43.49
CA LYS A 181 -0.73 33.51 -42.61
C LYS A 181 -1.45 34.00 -41.35
N SER A 182 -2.70 34.43 -41.49
CA SER A 182 -3.55 34.88 -40.37
C SER A 182 -3.94 33.72 -39.47
N TYR A 183 -4.25 32.56 -40.07
CA TYR A 183 -4.56 31.31 -39.39
C TYR A 183 -3.37 30.79 -38.56
N GLN A 184 -2.16 30.73 -39.15
CA GLN A 184 -0.97 30.30 -38.43
C GLN A 184 -0.68 31.18 -37.21
N LYS A 185 -0.78 32.52 -37.36
CA LYS A 185 -0.62 33.46 -36.24
C LYS A 185 -1.60 33.21 -35.10
N LYS A 186 -2.82 32.71 -35.39
CA LYS A 186 -3.79 32.31 -34.37
C LYS A 186 -3.44 30.97 -33.71
N LEU A 187 -2.94 29.99 -34.47
CA LEU A 187 -2.42 28.74 -33.89
C LEU A 187 -1.25 29.00 -32.92
N ASP A 188 -0.31 29.86 -33.32
CA ASP A 188 0.85 30.23 -32.50
C ASP A 188 0.42 30.92 -31.20
N GLN A 189 -0.47 31.93 -31.30
CA GLN A 189 -1.03 32.63 -30.15
C GLN A 189 -1.79 31.69 -29.20
N ALA A 190 -2.60 30.76 -29.73
CA ALA A 190 -3.34 29.80 -28.93
C ALA A 190 -2.42 28.77 -28.25
N LYS A 191 -1.34 28.35 -28.92
CA LYS A 191 -0.30 27.47 -28.35
C LYS A 191 0.43 28.13 -27.19
N THR A 192 0.82 29.39 -27.29
CA THR A 192 1.43 30.12 -26.17
C THR A 192 0.49 30.22 -24.96
N LEU A 193 -0.82 30.36 -25.17
CA LEU A 193 -1.82 30.36 -24.10
C LEU A 193 -2.02 28.96 -23.47
N GLU A 194 -1.93 27.89 -24.25
CA GLU A 194 -1.92 26.51 -23.74
C GLU A 194 -0.66 26.23 -22.90
N GLU A 195 0.52 26.63 -23.39
CA GLU A 195 1.81 26.51 -22.68
C GLU A 195 1.82 27.32 -21.38
N ALA A 196 1.16 28.48 -21.35
CA ALA A 196 0.92 29.27 -20.15
C ALA A 196 -0.22 28.73 -19.24
N GLY A 197 -0.85 27.59 -19.59
CA GLY A 197 -1.94 26.96 -18.84
C GLY A 197 -3.29 27.71 -18.87
N LYS A 198 -3.41 28.78 -19.66
CA LYS A 198 -4.59 29.64 -19.82
C LYS A 198 -5.61 29.00 -20.77
N LEU A 199 -6.07 27.80 -20.44
CA LEU A 199 -6.80 26.93 -21.38
C LEU A 199 -8.07 27.56 -21.97
N SER A 200 -8.82 28.35 -21.19
CA SER A 200 -10.03 29.05 -21.66
C SER A 200 -9.71 30.16 -22.67
N GLU A 201 -8.60 30.88 -22.47
CA GLU A 201 -8.12 31.89 -23.43
C GLU A 201 -7.57 31.21 -24.69
N ALA A 202 -6.86 30.09 -24.54
CA ALA A 202 -6.39 29.27 -25.66
C ALA A 202 -7.56 28.77 -26.52
N ILE A 203 -8.64 28.27 -25.91
CA ILE A 203 -9.88 27.88 -26.62
C ILE A 203 -10.47 29.06 -27.41
N ALA A 204 -10.54 30.26 -26.82
CA ALA A 204 -11.08 31.43 -27.51
C ALA A 204 -10.24 31.85 -28.73
N VAL A 205 -8.91 31.72 -28.66
CA VAL A 205 -8.03 31.99 -29.82
C VAL A 205 -8.06 30.85 -30.83
N TYR A 206 -8.20 29.59 -30.40
CA TYR A 206 -8.45 28.47 -31.32
C TYR A 206 -9.80 28.62 -32.04
N GLN A 207 -10.86 29.12 -31.39
CA GLN A 207 -12.12 29.41 -32.07
C GLN A 207 -11.91 30.43 -33.21
N GLN A 208 -11.16 31.50 -32.96
CA GLN A 208 -10.79 32.48 -33.99
C GLN A 208 -9.95 31.88 -35.13
N ALA A 209 -9.19 30.79 -34.88
CA ALA A 209 -8.52 30.03 -35.93
C ALA A 209 -9.51 29.15 -36.73
N ALA A 210 -10.47 28.52 -36.05
CA ALA A 210 -11.54 27.75 -36.68
C ALA A 210 -12.47 28.64 -37.55
N ASP A 211 -12.71 29.89 -37.14
CA ASP A 211 -13.49 30.86 -37.92
C ASP A 211 -12.79 31.23 -39.24
N LEU A 212 -11.44 31.29 -39.24
CA LEU A 212 -10.62 31.46 -40.45
C LEU A 212 -10.55 30.21 -41.34
N LYS A 213 -10.65 29.01 -40.74
CA LYS A 213 -10.70 27.73 -41.48
C LYS A 213 -11.78 26.78 -40.93
N PRO A 214 -13.08 26.98 -41.26
CA PRO A 214 -14.17 26.17 -40.69
C PRO A 214 -14.15 24.67 -41.09
N LYS A 215 -13.30 24.31 -42.06
CA LYS A 215 -13.08 22.92 -42.51
C LYS A 215 -11.82 22.27 -41.90
N ASP A 216 -11.06 22.96 -41.06
CA ASP A 216 -9.93 22.35 -40.36
C ASP A 216 -10.42 21.66 -39.07
N ASP A 217 -10.26 20.33 -39.01
CA ASP A 217 -10.72 19.52 -37.88
C ASP A 217 -9.68 19.48 -36.74
N PHE A 218 -8.40 19.79 -37.00
CA PHE A 218 -7.35 19.84 -35.97
C PHE A 218 -7.73 20.82 -34.85
N VAL A 219 -8.23 22.00 -35.22
CA VAL A 219 -8.62 23.06 -34.28
C VAL A 219 -9.87 22.68 -33.49
N LYS A 220 -10.84 21.99 -34.13
CA LYS A 220 -12.08 21.54 -33.48
C LYS A 220 -11.77 20.48 -32.41
N ASP A 221 -10.96 19.48 -32.76
CA ASP A 221 -10.53 18.47 -31.79
C ASP A 221 -9.62 19.07 -30.71
N LYS A 222 -8.82 20.09 -31.02
CA LYS A 222 -8.03 20.84 -30.03
C LYS A 222 -8.92 21.59 -29.02
N ILE A 223 -9.92 22.33 -29.47
CA ILE A 223 -10.93 23.01 -28.62
C ILE A 223 -11.62 21.99 -27.70
N LYS A 224 -12.09 20.87 -28.27
CA LYS A 224 -12.77 19.78 -27.57
C LYS A 224 -11.87 19.11 -26.53
N LEU A 225 -10.60 18.86 -26.84
CA LEU A 225 -9.61 18.30 -25.92
C LEU A 225 -9.32 19.25 -24.75
N LEU A 226 -9.15 20.54 -25.02
CA LEU A 226 -8.92 21.55 -23.98
C LEU A 226 -10.15 21.71 -23.07
N GLY A 227 -11.37 21.68 -23.63
CA GLY A 227 -12.61 21.66 -22.84
C GLY A 227 -12.72 20.44 -21.93
N GLN A 228 -12.28 19.26 -22.39
CA GLN A 228 -12.19 18.05 -21.56
C GLN A 228 -11.14 18.18 -20.45
N GLN A 229 -9.99 18.83 -20.71
CA GLN A 229 -8.96 19.09 -19.69
C GLN A 229 -9.43 20.07 -18.62
N ILE A 230 -10.17 21.12 -18.99
CA ILE A 230 -10.77 22.06 -18.03
C ILE A 230 -11.73 21.31 -17.11
N LYS A 231 -12.69 20.57 -17.67
CA LYS A 231 -13.66 19.79 -16.89
C LYS A 231 -12.97 18.77 -15.96
N LEU A 232 -11.92 18.09 -16.44
CA LEU A 232 -11.17 17.14 -15.62
C LEU A 232 -10.52 17.83 -14.40
N LYS A 233 -9.97 19.04 -14.57
CA LYS A 233 -9.42 19.83 -13.47
C LYS A 233 -10.50 20.30 -12.49
N GLU A 234 -11.67 20.72 -12.99
CA GLU A 234 -12.81 21.10 -12.15
C GLU A 234 -13.33 19.94 -11.30
N ASP A 235 -13.47 18.75 -11.90
CA ASP A 235 -13.96 17.56 -11.19
C ASP A 235 -12.90 17.05 -10.18
N GLN A 236 -11.60 17.15 -10.49
CA GLN A 236 -10.50 16.91 -9.53
C GLN A 236 -10.46 17.92 -8.37
N ALA A 237 -10.81 19.18 -8.62
CA ALA A 237 -10.90 20.22 -7.59
C ALA A 237 -12.08 19.95 -6.64
N LYS A 238 -13.27 19.62 -7.17
CA LYS A 238 -14.45 19.21 -6.38
C LYS A 238 -14.13 18.01 -5.49
N GLN A 239 -13.55 16.95 -6.06
CA GLN A 239 -13.11 15.76 -5.31
C GLN A 239 -12.10 16.11 -4.21
N THR A 240 -11.23 17.10 -4.41
CA THR A 240 -10.24 17.51 -3.40
C THR A 240 -10.88 18.29 -2.24
N GLU A 241 -11.88 19.13 -2.49
CA GLU A 241 -12.61 19.82 -1.43
C GLU A 241 -13.59 18.88 -0.71
N GLU A 242 -14.29 17.99 -1.41
CA GLU A 242 -15.15 16.95 -0.81
C GLU A 242 -14.34 16.01 0.10
N PHE A 243 -13.15 15.58 -0.34
CA PHE A 243 -12.21 14.83 0.49
C PHE A 243 -11.83 15.59 1.78
N LYS A 244 -11.53 16.89 1.66
CA LYS A 244 -11.15 17.76 2.78
C LYS A 244 -12.30 17.96 3.77
N GLN A 245 -13.53 18.12 3.29
CA GLN A 245 -14.73 18.18 4.12
C GLN A 245 -14.98 16.86 4.87
N LEU A 246 -14.86 15.72 4.20
CA LEU A 246 -15.00 14.40 4.84
C LEU A 246 -13.91 14.12 5.89
N MET A 247 -12.70 14.63 5.71
CA MET A 247 -11.65 14.58 6.75
C MET A 247 -12.02 15.44 7.97
N ALA A 248 -12.57 16.63 7.76
CA ALA A 248 -13.00 17.52 8.85
C ALA A 248 -14.22 16.96 9.61
N ASP A 249 -15.23 16.44 8.91
CA ASP A 249 -16.38 15.75 9.52
C ASP A 249 -15.97 14.50 10.29
N GLY A 250 -14.96 13.77 9.78
CA GLY A 250 -14.34 12.66 10.50
C GLY A 250 -13.72 13.12 11.81
N ASP A 251 -12.89 14.18 11.77
CA ASP A 251 -12.24 14.76 12.95
C ASP A 251 -13.24 15.28 13.99
N ASN A 252 -14.30 15.96 13.56
CA ASN A 252 -15.39 16.42 14.43
C ASN A 252 -16.04 15.24 15.17
N LYS A 253 -16.36 14.16 14.46
CA LYS A 253 -16.94 12.94 15.05
C LYS A 253 -16.00 12.22 16.02
N VAL A 254 -14.68 12.39 15.90
CA VAL A 254 -13.73 11.93 16.92
C VAL A 254 -13.82 12.77 18.19
N ALA A 255 -13.95 14.10 18.06
CA ALA A 255 -14.16 14.99 19.21
C ALA A 255 -15.48 14.69 19.94
N ASP A 256 -16.56 14.43 19.20
CA ASP A 256 -17.87 14.02 19.73
C ASP A 256 -17.88 12.58 20.28
N LYS A 257 -16.77 11.83 20.14
CA LYS A 257 -16.61 10.41 20.50
C LYS A 257 -17.54 9.45 19.73
N ALA A 258 -18.11 9.90 18.62
CA ALA A 258 -18.88 9.12 17.65
C ALA A 258 -17.94 8.27 16.76
N TYR A 259 -17.11 7.44 17.39
CA TYR A 259 -15.95 6.80 16.76
C TYR A 259 -16.27 5.90 15.56
N ARG A 260 -17.42 5.22 15.56
CA ARG A 260 -17.84 4.39 14.39
C ARG A 260 -18.23 5.28 13.20
N ASP A 261 -18.98 6.35 13.45
CA ASP A 261 -19.37 7.32 12.43
C ASP A 261 -18.17 8.09 11.88
N ALA A 262 -17.16 8.34 12.71
CA ALA A 262 -15.87 8.90 12.29
C ALA A 262 -15.16 7.97 11.30
N ILE A 263 -15.01 6.67 11.65
CA ILE A 263 -14.43 5.65 10.76
C ILE A 263 -15.19 5.57 9.43
N ASP A 264 -16.52 5.55 9.45
CA ASP A 264 -17.33 5.55 8.23
C ASP A 264 -17.18 6.83 7.40
N THR A 265 -16.87 7.96 8.03
CA THR A 265 -16.65 9.23 7.33
C THR A 265 -15.24 9.28 6.71
N TYR A 266 -14.20 8.84 7.40
CA TYR A 266 -12.87 8.64 6.80
C TYR A 266 -12.89 7.57 5.69
N ASN A 267 -13.71 6.52 5.83
CA ASN A 267 -13.92 5.53 4.76
C ASN A 267 -14.60 6.13 3.52
N LYS A 268 -15.46 7.15 3.67
CA LYS A 268 -15.96 7.94 2.53
C LYS A 268 -14.83 8.77 1.90
N ALA A 269 -13.98 9.42 2.70
CA ALA A 269 -12.81 10.14 2.19
C ALA A 269 -11.86 9.20 1.40
N LEU A 270 -11.63 7.98 1.89
CA LEU A 270 -10.84 6.96 1.18
C LEU A 270 -11.50 6.44 -0.11
N LYS A 271 -12.82 6.58 -0.32
CA LYS A 271 -13.42 6.31 -1.64
C LYS A 271 -13.00 7.35 -2.70
N ILE A 272 -12.65 8.56 -2.27
CA ILE A 272 -12.18 9.63 -3.16
C ILE A 272 -10.66 9.57 -3.34
N LYS A 273 -9.90 9.28 -2.27
CA LYS A 273 -8.43 9.13 -2.31
C LYS A 273 -8.00 7.84 -1.58
N PRO A 274 -8.06 6.66 -2.25
CA PRO A 274 -7.82 5.34 -1.62
C PRO A 274 -6.47 5.16 -0.93
N ASP A 275 -5.46 5.92 -1.34
CA ASP A 275 -4.10 5.83 -0.80
C ASP A 275 -3.63 7.09 -0.06
N ASN A 276 -4.56 7.94 0.38
CA ASN A 276 -4.19 8.97 1.35
C ASN A 276 -3.75 8.32 2.69
N PRO A 277 -2.55 8.64 3.21
CA PRO A 277 -2.05 8.05 4.45
C PRO A 277 -2.74 8.61 5.70
N ASP A 278 -3.15 9.89 5.67
CA ASP A 278 -3.70 10.60 6.83
C ASP A 278 -5.04 9.99 7.26
N ALA A 279 -5.94 9.71 6.32
CA ALA A 279 -7.21 9.02 6.56
C ALA A 279 -6.99 7.60 7.12
N LYS A 280 -6.00 6.86 6.61
CA LYS A 280 -5.63 5.53 7.13
C LYS A 280 -5.08 5.62 8.56
N ALA A 281 -4.27 6.64 8.85
CA ALA A 281 -3.74 6.92 10.19
C ALA A 281 -4.86 7.32 11.17
N LYS A 282 -5.79 8.18 10.77
CA LYS A 282 -6.96 8.59 11.55
C LYS A 282 -7.87 7.40 11.88
N ILE A 283 -8.20 6.54 10.91
CA ILE A 283 -8.95 5.30 11.17
C ILE A 283 -8.22 4.41 12.19
N THR A 284 -6.89 4.30 12.09
CA THR A 284 -6.06 3.53 13.04
C THR A 284 -6.10 4.15 14.45
N GLN A 285 -5.99 5.48 14.56
CA GLN A 285 -6.12 6.22 15.81
C GLN A 285 -7.50 5.99 16.46
N VAL A 286 -8.58 6.04 15.68
CA VAL A 286 -9.95 5.86 16.20
C VAL A 286 -10.22 4.42 16.63
N ASN A 287 -9.70 3.42 15.92
CA ASN A 287 -9.76 2.03 16.38
C ASN A 287 -9.06 1.84 17.75
N ASN A 288 -7.94 2.53 17.98
CA ASN A 288 -7.26 2.51 19.29
C ASN A 288 -8.11 3.22 20.38
N LEU A 289 -8.83 4.30 20.05
CA LEU A 289 -9.75 4.96 20.97
C LEU A 289 -10.96 4.08 21.34
N ILE A 290 -11.51 3.33 20.38
CA ILE A 290 -12.56 2.32 20.63
C ILE A 290 -12.04 1.24 21.58
N ALA A 291 -10.87 0.66 21.30
CA ALA A 291 -10.26 -0.37 22.15
C ALA A 291 -9.99 0.14 23.58
N ALA A 292 -9.56 1.41 23.72
CA ALA A 292 -9.38 2.04 25.03
C ALA A 292 -10.72 2.26 25.77
N GLN A 293 -11.77 2.66 25.06
CA GLN A 293 -13.12 2.81 25.61
C GLN A 293 -13.71 1.48 26.07
N GLU A 294 -13.57 0.42 25.27
CA GLU A 294 -14.02 -0.95 25.61
C GLU A 294 -13.22 -1.51 26.80
N ALA A 295 -11.91 -1.27 26.87
CA ALA A 295 -11.09 -1.63 28.02
C ALA A 295 -11.52 -0.89 29.31
N ALA A 296 -11.76 0.42 29.22
CA ALA A 296 -12.23 1.22 30.36
C ALA A 296 -13.63 0.78 30.84
N ALA A 297 -14.55 0.50 29.91
CA ALA A 297 -15.88 -0.03 30.22
C ALA A 297 -15.80 -1.41 30.92
N LYS A 298 -14.94 -2.31 30.41
CA LYS A 298 -14.67 -3.61 31.03
C LYS A 298 -14.07 -3.47 32.42
N GLN A 299 -13.13 -2.54 32.62
CA GLN A 299 -12.50 -2.30 33.92
C GLN A 299 -13.49 -1.70 34.94
N LYS A 300 -14.38 -0.80 34.51
CA LYS A 300 -15.50 -0.31 35.32
C LYS A 300 -16.42 -1.45 35.76
N ALA A 301 -16.89 -2.27 34.82
CA ALA A 301 -17.76 -3.41 35.12
C ALA A 301 -17.09 -4.43 36.07
N LEU A 302 -15.77 -4.63 35.95
CA LEU A 302 -15.00 -5.49 36.86
C LEU A 302 -14.91 -4.91 38.28
N ALA A 303 -14.81 -3.58 38.41
CA ALA A 303 -14.81 -2.89 39.71
C ALA A 303 -16.21 -2.93 40.36
N GLU A 304 -17.28 -2.73 39.58
CA GLU A 304 -18.66 -2.86 40.05
C GLU A 304 -18.97 -4.30 40.50
N ALA A 305 -18.50 -5.31 39.75
CA ALA A 305 -18.62 -6.71 40.14
C ALA A 305 -17.85 -7.04 41.44
N ARG A 306 -16.60 -6.55 41.59
CA ARG A 306 -15.82 -6.72 42.82
C ARG A 306 -16.48 -6.04 44.03
N LYS A 307 -17.03 -4.84 43.85
CA LYS A 307 -17.78 -4.15 44.92
C LYS A 307 -18.98 -4.99 45.34
N LYS A 308 -19.78 -5.50 44.39
CA LYS A 308 -20.91 -6.36 44.73
C LYS A 308 -20.46 -7.63 45.47
N GLN A 309 -19.38 -8.29 45.04
CA GLN A 309 -18.83 -9.47 45.74
C GLN A 309 -18.39 -9.14 47.17
N PHE A 310 -17.83 -7.95 47.41
CA PHE A 310 -17.52 -7.48 48.76
C PHE A 310 -18.80 -7.24 49.59
N ASP A 311 -19.77 -6.50 49.03
CA ASP A 311 -21.06 -6.21 49.69
C ASP A 311 -21.80 -7.52 50.06
N ASP A 312 -21.82 -8.49 49.14
CA ASP A 312 -22.41 -9.83 49.33
C ASP A 312 -21.70 -10.63 50.44
N ALA A 313 -20.36 -10.60 50.47
CA ALA A 313 -19.56 -11.32 51.46
C ALA A 313 -19.70 -10.73 52.88
N VAL A 314 -19.80 -9.40 52.99
CA VAL A 314 -20.11 -8.71 54.25
C VAL A 314 -21.48 -9.12 54.77
N ALA A 315 -22.53 -9.01 53.94
CA ALA A 315 -23.89 -9.37 54.34
C ALA A 315 -24.02 -10.86 54.75
N LYS A 316 -23.28 -11.76 54.09
CA LYS A 316 -23.15 -13.18 54.47
C LYS A 316 -22.50 -13.33 55.85
N GLY A 317 -21.41 -12.61 56.11
CA GLY A 317 -20.71 -12.63 57.41
C GLY A 317 -21.59 -12.11 58.56
N ASP A 318 -22.27 -10.98 58.36
CA ASP A 318 -23.17 -10.38 59.35
C ASP A 318 -24.33 -11.31 59.70
N LYS A 319 -24.92 -11.98 58.69
CA LYS A 319 -25.95 -12.99 58.91
C LYS A 319 -25.44 -14.18 59.74
N LEU A 320 -24.30 -14.76 59.35
CA LEU A 320 -23.73 -15.93 60.03
C LEU A 320 -23.27 -15.61 61.45
N PHE A 321 -22.82 -14.37 61.70
CA PHE A 321 -22.54 -13.86 63.05
C PHE A 321 -23.80 -13.80 63.92
N GLY A 322 -24.91 -13.29 63.37
CA GLY A 322 -26.22 -13.28 64.05
C GLY A 322 -26.76 -14.69 64.32
N GLU A 323 -26.44 -15.67 63.46
CA GLU A 323 -26.74 -17.10 63.63
C GLU A 323 -25.73 -17.82 64.55
N GLN A 324 -24.74 -17.10 65.12
CA GLN A 324 -23.64 -17.61 65.96
C GLN A 324 -22.76 -18.70 65.30
N SER A 325 -22.80 -18.85 63.96
CA SER A 325 -21.84 -19.71 63.26
C SER A 325 -20.52 -18.96 63.06
N TYR A 326 -19.78 -18.84 64.16
CA TYR A 326 -18.55 -18.04 64.24
C TYR A 326 -17.45 -18.47 63.27
N ALA A 327 -17.41 -19.75 62.87
CA ALA A 327 -16.50 -20.25 61.85
C ALA A 327 -16.88 -19.77 60.44
N ASP A 328 -18.12 -20.01 60.01
CA ASP A 328 -18.59 -19.61 58.68
C ASP A 328 -18.60 -18.07 58.52
N ALA A 329 -18.93 -17.35 59.60
CA ALA A 329 -18.86 -15.89 59.66
C ALA A 329 -17.41 -15.40 59.50
N THR A 330 -16.45 -16.05 60.16
CA THR A 330 -15.01 -15.77 60.00
C THR A 330 -14.56 -15.94 58.56
N ASP A 331 -14.97 -17.02 57.89
CA ASP A 331 -14.62 -17.24 56.49
C ASP A 331 -15.27 -16.21 55.54
N ALA A 332 -16.52 -15.81 55.79
CA ALA A 332 -17.20 -14.78 55.01
C ALA A 332 -16.59 -13.37 55.18
N PHE A 333 -16.22 -12.97 56.41
CA PHE A 333 -15.50 -11.70 56.62
C PHE A 333 -14.08 -11.75 56.04
N ASN A 334 -13.39 -12.90 56.09
CA ASN A 334 -12.12 -13.09 55.40
C ASN A 334 -12.26 -13.09 53.86
N GLU A 335 -13.41 -13.53 53.31
CA GLU A 335 -13.76 -13.42 51.90
C GLU A 335 -13.92 -11.94 51.50
N ALA A 336 -14.60 -11.13 52.31
CA ALA A 336 -14.66 -9.68 52.13
C ALA A 336 -13.27 -9.01 52.22
N LEU A 337 -12.43 -9.39 53.19
CA LEU A 337 -11.07 -8.83 53.34
C LEU A 337 -10.09 -9.23 52.23
N LYS A 338 -10.33 -10.33 51.50
CA LYS A 338 -9.59 -10.64 50.26
C LYS A 338 -9.93 -9.68 49.11
N LEU A 339 -11.10 -9.05 49.16
CA LEU A 339 -11.57 -8.09 48.14
C LEU A 339 -11.22 -6.64 48.52
N GLN A 340 -11.29 -6.28 49.81
CA GLN A 340 -10.82 -5.00 50.34
C GLN A 340 -10.11 -5.18 51.70
N PRO A 341 -8.78 -5.36 51.73
CA PRO A 341 -8.01 -5.64 52.96
C PRO A 341 -8.03 -4.53 54.02
N ASP A 342 -8.39 -3.31 53.62
CA ASP A 342 -8.43 -2.09 54.42
C ASP A 342 -9.82 -1.78 55.01
N ALA A 343 -10.87 -2.52 54.63
CA ALA A 343 -12.22 -2.38 55.19
C ALA A 343 -12.24 -2.60 56.72
N GLN A 344 -12.96 -1.73 57.45
CA GLN A 344 -12.99 -1.75 58.92
C GLN A 344 -14.03 -2.73 59.47
N HIS A 345 -15.28 -2.65 59.00
CA HIS A 345 -16.39 -3.48 59.48
C HIS A 345 -16.08 -4.99 59.54
N PRO A 346 -15.49 -5.65 58.51
CA PRO A 346 -15.11 -7.06 58.62
C PRO A 346 -14.09 -7.35 59.73
N LYS A 347 -13.16 -6.42 60.01
CA LYS A 347 -12.16 -6.57 61.09
C LYS A 347 -12.79 -6.41 62.46
N GLU A 348 -13.67 -5.42 62.60
CA GLU A 348 -14.45 -5.22 63.83
C GLU A 348 -15.31 -6.44 64.15
N MET A 349 -15.92 -7.07 63.13
CA MET A 349 -16.70 -8.28 63.32
C MET A 349 -15.84 -9.52 63.61
N LEU A 350 -14.67 -9.67 62.99
CA LEU A 350 -13.70 -10.72 63.35
C LEU A 350 -13.22 -10.59 64.80
N ASN A 351 -12.97 -9.37 65.29
CA ASN A 351 -12.63 -9.14 66.70
C ASN A 351 -13.78 -9.56 67.64
N LYS A 352 -15.03 -9.17 67.33
CA LYS A 352 -16.22 -9.57 68.11
C LYS A 352 -16.45 -11.09 68.10
N ILE A 353 -16.15 -11.77 66.99
CA ILE A 353 -16.14 -13.24 66.92
C ILE A 353 -15.12 -13.82 67.90
N GLN A 354 -13.90 -13.28 67.92
CA GLN A 354 -12.83 -13.75 68.81
C GLN A 354 -13.17 -13.53 70.29
N GLU A 355 -13.81 -12.41 70.64
CA GLU A 355 -14.35 -12.13 71.97
C GLU A 355 -15.46 -13.12 72.37
N ALA A 356 -16.42 -13.38 71.48
CA ALA A 356 -17.52 -14.32 71.73
C ALA A 356 -17.04 -15.76 71.93
N LEU A 357 -16.08 -16.22 71.12
CA LEU A 357 -15.46 -17.54 71.27
C LEU A 357 -14.66 -17.66 72.58
N ALA A 358 -13.95 -16.60 72.98
CA ALA A 358 -13.25 -16.57 74.28
C ALA A 358 -14.21 -16.66 75.47
N ALA A 359 -15.35 -15.94 75.41
CA ALA A 359 -16.40 -16.03 76.42
C ALA A 359 -17.05 -17.43 76.47
N GLN A 360 -17.35 -18.03 75.32
CA GLN A 360 -17.92 -19.38 75.25
C GLN A 360 -16.97 -20.45 75.81
N LYS A 361 -15.67 -20.35 75.49
CA LYS A 361 -14.63 -21.23 76.06
C LYS A 361 -14.55 -21.09 77.59
N LYS A 362 -14.53 -19.86 78.09
CA LYS A 362 -14.48 -19.59 79.54
C LYS A 362 -15.68 -20.20 80.27
N ALA A 363 -16.90 -20.05 79.72
CA ALA A 363 -18.11 -20.63 80.29
C ALA A 363 -18.08 -22.18 80.33
N GLN A 364 -17.48 -22.82 79.31
CA GLN A 364 -17.27 -24.27 79.32
C GLN A 364 -16.23 -24.71 80.37
N GLU A 365 -15.14 -23.94 80.54
CA GLU A 365 -14.12 -24.21 81.56
C GLU A 365 -14.68 -24.07 82.98
N GLU A 366 -15.47 -23.03 83.26
CA GLU A 366 -16.17 -22.84 84.54
C GLU A 366 -17.19 -23.96 84.83
N ALA A 367 -17.97 -24.37 83.83
CA ALA A 367 -18.92 -25.48 83.97
C ALA A 367 -18.23 -26.84 84.22
N ALA A 368 -17.13 -27.12 83.53
CA ALA A 368 -16.33 -28.33 83.75
C ALA A 368 -15.71 -28.36 85.16
N GLN A 369 -15.23 -27.21 85.66
CA GLN A 369 -14.65 -27.09 86.99
C GLN A 369 -15.68 -27.30 88.11
N GLN A 370 -16.91 -26.78 87.95
CA GLN A 370 -18.00 -27.04 88.89
C GLN A 370 -18.39 -28.53 88.93
N LYS A 371 -18.47 -29.19 87.77
CA LYS A 371 -18.75 -30.63 87.69
C LYS A 371 -17.69 -31.46 88.43
N ALA A 372 -16.41 -31.21 88.17
CA ALA A 372 -15.31 -31.93 88.83
C ALA A 372 -15.30 -31.75 90.35
N LEU A 373 -15.69 -30.57 90.86
CA LEU A 373 -15.80 -30.30 92.30
C LEU A 373 -16.95 -31.10 92.96
N ALA A 374 -18.07 -31.28 92.26
CA ALA A 374 -19.18 -32.09 92.74
C ALA A 374 -18.82 -33.59 92.81
N GLU A 375 -18.20 -34.12 91.75
CA GLU A 375 -17.73 -35.51 91.68
C GLU A 375 -16.69 -35.82 92.77
N ALA A 376 -15.79 -34.88 93.07
CA ALA A 376 -14.82 -35.00 94.15
C ALA A 376 -15.47 -35.10 95.55
N ARG A 377 -16.49 -34.28 95.83
CA ARG A 377 -17.24 -34.33 97.11
C ARG A 377 -17.99 -35.65 97.30
N GLN A 378 -18.65 -36.14 96.25
CA GLN A 378 -19.35 -37.43 96.28
C GLN A 378 -18.40 -38.58 96.60
N LYS A 379 -17.25 -38.63 95.92
CA LYS A 379 -16.22 -39.66 96.17
C LYS A 379 -15.64 -39.58 97.59
N GLN A 380 -15.44 -38.36 98.12
CA GLN A 380 -14.97 -38.17 99.48
C GLN A 380 -16.00 -38.64 100.52
N PHE A 381 -17.29 -38.41 100.29
CA PHE A 381 -18.36 -38.95 101.14
C PHE A 381 -18.33 -40.49 101.16
N GLU A 382 -18.33 -41.13 100.00
CA GLU A 382 -18.31 -42.61 99.88
C GLU A 382 -17.10 -43.25 100.56
N GLN A 383 -15.90 -42.67 100.38
CA GLN A 383 -14.68 -43.10 101.07
C GLN A 383 -14.80 -42.97 102.58
N THR A 384 -15.42 -41.89 103.07
CA THR A 384 -15.56 -41.61 104.50
C THR A 384 -16.60 -42.52 105.15
N VAL A 385 -17.68 -42.87 104.45
CA VAL A 385 -18.65 -43.91 104.87
C VAL A 385 -17.95 -45.28 104.98
N SER A 386 -17.27 -45.71 103.92
CA SER A 386 -16.57 -47.00 103.87
C SER A 386 -15.48 -47.14 104.95
N LYS A 387 -14.78 -46.05 105.27
CA LYS A 387 -13.86 -45.97 106.40
C LYS A 387 -14.58 -46.19 107.74
N GLY A 388 -15.75 -45.57 107.94
CA GLY A 388 -16.57 -45.76 109.14
C GLY A 388 -17.04 -47.21 109.31
N ASP A 389 -17.55 -47.84 108.25
CA ASP A 389 -17.98 -49.25 108.27
C ASP A 389 -16.81 -50.19 108.59
N SER A 390 -15.64 -49.92 108.01
CA SER A 390 -14.41 -50.69 108.28
C SER A 390 -13.94 -50.58 109.73
N LEU A 391 -13.95 -49.37 110.31
CA LEU A 391 -13.55 -49.13 111.69
C LEU A 391 -14.56 -49.69 112.70
N PHE A 392 -15.85 -49.69 112.36
CA PHE A 392 -16.89 -50.35 113.15
C PHE A 392 -16.69 -51.86 113.20
N ALA A 393 -16.39 -52.50 112.07
CA ALA A 393 -16.07 -53.92 112.00
C ALA A 393 -14.79 -54.30 112.77
N LEU A 394 -13.81 -53.38 112.82
CA LEU A 394 -12.57 -53.51 113.61
C LEU A 394 -12.76 -53.15 115.11
N GLN A 395 -13.97 -52.84 115.55
CA GLN A 395 -14.30 -52.38 116.92
C GLN A 395 -13.54 -51.11 117.37
N SER A 396 -12.93 -50.34 116.47
CA SER A 396 -12.40 -49.01 116.81
C SER A 396 -13.51 -47.98 116.82
N TYR A 397 -14.32 -48.07 117.87
CA TYR A 397 -15.57 -47.35 118.02
C TYR A 397 -15.42 -45.82 117.99
N ALA A 398 -14.38 -45.26 118.61
CA ALA A 398 -14.11 -43.82 118.57
C ALA A 398 -13.75 -43.31 117.17
N ASP A 399 -12.94 -44.07 116.42
CA ASP A 399 -12.56 -43.71 115.05
C ASP A 399 -13.73 -43.89 114.08
N ALA A 400 -14.53 -44.94 114.27
CA ALA A 400 -15.76 -45.18 113.51
C ALA A 400 -16.77 -44.05 113.71
N THR A 401 -16.98 -43.59 114.95
CA THR A 401 -17.79 -42.41 115.27
C THR A 401 -17.28 -41.17 114.56
N THR A 402 -15.96 -40.97 114.55
CA THR A 402 -15.33 -39.83 113.87
C THR A 402 -15.56 -39.88 112.36
N ALA A 403 -15.37 -41.04 111.73
CA ALA A 403 -15.58 -41.23 110.29
C ALA A 403 -17.06 -41.05 109.90
N PHE A 404 -18.02 -41.68 110.60
CA PHE A 404 -19.43 -41.50 110.25
C PHE A 404 -19.92 -40.05 110.44
N ASN A 405 -19.42 -39.31 111.43
CA ASN A 405 -19.70 -37.88 111.56
C ASN A 405 -19.04 -37.05 110.44
N GLN A 406 -17.82 -37.38 110.00
CA GLN A 406 -17.20 -36.75 108.84
C GLN A 406 -18.00 -37.01 107.54
N ALA A 407 -18.60 -38.19 107.38
CA ALA A 407 -19.51 -38.47 106.27
C ALA A 407 -20.79 -37.61 106.35
N LEU A 408 -21.37 -37.43 107.55
CA LEU A 408 -22.56 -36.59 107.73
C LEU A 408 -22.28 -35.08 107.58
N GLN A 409 -21.04 -34.62 107.75
CA GLN A 409 -20.63 -33.26 107.37
C GLN A 409 -20.62 -33.05 105.84
N LEU A 410 -20.46 -34.12 105.06
CA LEU A 410 -20.49 -34.08 103.59
C LEU A 410 -21.90 -34.29 103.03
N GLN A 411 -22.72 -35.14 103.67
CA GLN A 411 -24.14 -35.33 103.37
C GLN A 411 -24.97 -35.52 104.66
N PRO A 412 -25.63 -34.47 105.19
CA PRO A 412 -26.33 -34.54 106.49
C PRO A 412 -27.54 -35.48 106.56
N ASP A 413 -28.20 -35.78 105.43
CA ASP A 413 -29.39 -36.64 105.37
C ASP A 413 -29.07 -38.13 105.14
N ALA A 414 -27.77 -38.50 105.13
CA ALA A 414 -27.31 -39.86 104.87
C ALA A 414 -27.74 -40.86 105.96
N LYS A 415 -28.77 -41.66 105.64
CA LYS A 415 -29.42 -42.62 106.56
C LYS A 415 -28.54 -43.78 107.04
N HIS A 416 -27.39 -44.03 106.41
CA HIS A 416 -26.51 -45.17 106.75
C HIS A 416 -25.53 -44.83 107.89
N PRO A 417 -24.69 -43.76 107.81
CA PRO A 417 -23.88 -43.30 108.94
C PRO A 417 -24.67 -43.09 110.24
N GLN A 418 -25.87 -42.50 110.14
CA GLN A 418 -26.77 -42.28 111.29
C GLN A 418 -27.11 -43.60 112.02
N LYS A 419 -27.34 -44.69 111.29
CA LYS A 419 -27.66 -46.01 111.88
C LYS A 419 -26.46 -46.71 112.53
N MET A 420 -25.25 -46.45 112.05
CA MET A 420 -24.04 -47.06 112.64
C MET A 420 -23.57 -46.31 113.89
N LEU A 421 -23.80 -45.00 113.97
CA LEU A 421 -23.50 -44.19 115.16
C LEU A 421 -24.24 -44.69 116.42
N GLU A 422 -25.51 -45.07 116.32
CA GLU A 422 -26.23 -45.64 117.47
C GLU A 422 -25.70 -47.03 117.88
N LYS A 423 -25.29 -47.90 116.94
CA LYS A 423 -24.66 -49.20 117.27
C LYS A 423 -23.31 -49.06 117.99
N ILE A 424 -22.55 -48.02 117.65
CA ILE A 424 -21.24 -47.77 118.28
C ILE A 424 -21.38 -47.49 119.78
N LYS A 425 -22.40 -46.71 120.14
CA LYS A 425 -22.72 -46.25 121.50
C LYS A 425 -22.94 -47.39 122.49
N GLU A 426 -23.42 -48.53 122.02
CA GLU A 426 -23.68 -49.73 122.83
C GLU A 426 -22.39 -50.46 123.25
N ALA A 427 -21.33 -50.41 122.43
CA ALA A 427 -20.16 -51.29 122.58
C ALA A 427 -18.95 -50.66 123.30
N VAL A 428 -18.91 -49.33 123.47
CA VAL A 428 -17.81 -48.61 124.13
C VAL A 428 -17.77 -48.84 125.66
N ALA A 429 -18.87 -49.31 126.26
CA ALA A 429 -18.99 -49.47 127.71
C ALA A 429 -18.05 -50.53 128.32
N GLU A 430 -17.65 -51.55 127.55
CA GLU A 430 -16.97 -52.76 128.04
C GLU A 430 -15.47 -52.54 128.33
N GLN A 431 -14.79 -51.70 127.55
CA GLN A 431 -13.34 -51.84 127.31
C GLN A 431 -12.42 -51.09 128.31
N LYS A 432 -12.97 -50.24 129.17
CA LYS A 432 -12.23 -49.13 129.84
C LYS A 432 -11.45 -49.52 131.11
N LYS A 433 -10.87 -50.73 131.20
CA LYS A 433 -10.36 -51.29 132.48
C LYS A 433 -8.91 -51.82 132.47
N ALA A 434 -8.08 -51.51 131.46
CA ALA A 434 -6.78 -52.17 131.30
C ALA A 434 -5.59 -51.25 130.93
N VAL A 435 -4.45 -51.57 131.56
CA VAL A 435 -3.05 -51.16 131.25
C VAL A 435 -2.65 -49.69 131.53
N GLU A 436 -1.85 -49.50 132.58
CA GLU A 436 -1.30 -48.20 133.02
C GLU A 436 0.22 -48.32 133.37
N GLU A 437 0.96 -49.26 132.75
CA GLU A 437 2.25 -49.77 133.28
C GLU A 437 3.52 -49.50 132.44
N ALA A 438 3.47 -48.79 131.31
CA ALA A 438 4.55 -48.74 130.31
C ALA A 438 5.81 -47.89 130.67
N ALA A 439 6.21 -47.83 131.94
CA ALA A 439 7.20 -46.88 132.48
C ALA A 439 8.71 -47.19 132.23
N GLN A 440 9.05 -48.16 131.37
CA GLN A 440 10.43 -48.68 131.26
C GLN A 440 11.38 -47.95 130.28
N GLN A 441 10.93 -46.96 129.50
CA GLN A 441 11.72 -46.42 128.37
C GLN A 441 13.00 -45.63 128.73
N LYS A 442 13.28 -45.35 130.01
CA LYS A 442 14.35 -44.42 130.44
C LYS A 442 15.77 -44.84 130.03
N ALA A 443 16.02 -46.13 129.77
CA ALA A 443 17.38 -46.66 129.53
C ALA A 443 17.95 -46.42 128.10
N LEU A 444 17.15 -45.92 127.15
CA LEU A 444 17.55 -45.90 125.73
C LEU A 444 18.35 -44.64 125.30
N ALA A 445 18.43 -43.61 126.13
CA ALA A 445 18.88 -42.27 125.71
C ALA A 445 20.40 -42.16 125.44
N GLU A 446 21.24 -42.81 126.25
CA GLU A 446 22.67 -42.48 126.35
C GLU A 446 23.51 -42.99 125.15
N THR A 447 23.04 -44.00 124.43
CA THR A 447 23.73 -44.55 123.24
C THR A 447 23.66 -43.61 122.03
N ARG A 448 22.62 -42.76 121.96
CA ARG A 448 22.29 -41.97 120.76
C ARG A 448 23.30 -40.86 120.45
N GLN A 449 23.84 -40.21 121.49
CA GLN A 449 24.67 -39.01 121.35
C GLN A 449 25.94 -39.23 120.51
N LYS A 450 26.68 -40.32 120.77
CA LYS A 450 28.01 -40.55 120.16
C LYS A 450 27.97 -40.82 118.66
N GLN A 451 26.81 -41.16 118.10
CA GLN A 451 26.68 -41.39 116.66
C GLN A 451 26.48 -40.08 115.88
N TYR A 452 25.88 -39.07 116.51
CA TYR A 452 25.53 -37.80 115.88
C TYR A 452 26.77 -36.99 115.47
N ASP A 453 27.73 -36.80 116.38
CA ASP A 453 28.94 -35.98 116.16
C ASP A 453 29.76 -36.45 114.94
N ALA A 454 29.81 -37.77 114.72
CA ALA A 454 30.55 -38.38 113.62
C ALA A 454 29.90 -38.15 112.24
N ALA A 455 28.57 -38.02 112.18
CA ALA A 455 27.85 -37.77 110.94
C ALA A 455 28.01 -36.32 110.46
N VAL A 456 28.02 -35.36 111.40
CA VAL A 456 28.19 -33.92 111.11
C VAL A 456 29.50 -33.65 110.36
N SER A 457 30.63 -34.05 110.96
CA SER A 457 31.98 -33.80 110.42
C SER A 457 32.19 -34.36 109.00
N LYS A 458 31.51 -35.48 108.68
CA LYS A 458 31.52 -36.06 107.33
C LYS A 458 30.79 -35.19 106.30
N GLY A 459 29.67 -34.56 106.67
CA GLY A 459 28.90 -33.69 105.79
C GLY A 459 29.67 -32.44 105.36
N ASP A 460 30.33 -31.77 106.32
CA ASP A 460 31.10 -30.56 106.06
C ASP A 460 32.26 -30.79 105.07
N SER A 461 32.98 -31.90 105.22
CA SER A 461 34.05 -32.30 104.32
C SER A 461 33.56 -32.55 102.89
N LEU A 462 32.40 -33.18 102.71
CA LEU A 462 31.80 -33.47 101.40
C LEU A 462 31.21 -32.20 100.75
N PHE A 463 30.69 -31.26 101.55
CA PHE A 463 30.23 -29.95 101.08
C PHE A 463 31.38 -29.11 100.52
N ALA A 464 32.52 -29.06 101.23
CA ALA A 464 33.71 -28.36 100.76
C ALA A 464 34.27 -28.93 99.44
N GLN A 465 34.05 -30.23 99.18
CA GLN A 465 34.40 -30.92 97.94
C GLN A 465 33.34 -30.77 96.82
N GLN A 466 32.26 -30.02 97.06
CA GLN A 466 31.12 -29.82 96.14
C GLN A 466 30.39 -31.12 95.73
N SER A 467 30.58 -32.25 96.44
CA SER A 467 29.74 -33.44 96.24
C SER A 467 28.42 -33.29 96.98
N TYR A 468 27.55 -32.45 96.42
CA TYR A 468 26.31 -32.01 97.05
C TYR A 468 25.35 -33.16 97.42
N ALA A 469 25.34 -34.26 96.64
CA ALA A 469 24.52 -35.44 96.93
C ALA A 469 25.06 -36.27 98.13
N ASP A 470 26.37 -36.46 98.21
CA ASP A 470 27.00 -37.19 99.31
C ASP A 470 26.97 -36.35 100.61
N ALA A 471 27.20 -35.04 100.50
CA ALA A 471 27.07 -34.09 101.61
C ALA A 471 25.63 -34.08 102.16
N THR A 472 24.63 -34.03 101.27
CA THR A 472 23.20 -34.18 101.64
C THR A 472 22.94 -35.47 102.39
N THR A 473 23.55 -36.57 101.97
CA THR A 473 23.39 -37.88 102.62
C THR A 473 23.99 -37.88 104.03
N ALA A 474 25.19 -37.32 104.21
CA ALA A 474 25.85 -37.25 105.52
C ALA A 474 25.16 -36.29 106.51
N PHE A 475 24.70 -35.11 106.06
CA PHE A 475 23.92 -34.20 106.92
C PHE A 475 22.55 -34.77 107.30
N ASN A 476 21.87 -35.49 106.40
CA ASN A 476 20.63 -36.20 106.75
C ASN A 476 20.88 -37.35 107.75
N GLN A 477 22.03 -38.03 107.69
CA GLN A 477 22.43 -39.01 108.71
C GLN A 477 22.60 -38.36 110.09
N ALA A 478 23.14 -37.14 110.16
CA ALA A 478 23.18 -36.38 111.41
C ALA A 478 21.77 -36.02 111.91
N LEU A 479 20.85 -35.60 111.03
CA LEU A 479 19.47 -35.24 111.41
C LEU A 479 18.58 -36.43 111.81
N GLN A 480 18.87 -37.66 111.36
CA GLN A 480 18.22 -38.85 111.93
C GLN A 480 18.59 -39.04 113.41
N LEU A 481 19.80 -38.64 113.79
CA LEU A 481 20.34 -38.81 115.12
C LEU A 481 19.94 -37.63 116.03
N GLU A 482 19.98 -36.38 115.55
CA GLU A 482 19.34 -35.22 116.19
C GLU A 482 18.48 -34.40 115.21
N PRO A 483 17.15 -34.60 115.16
CA PRO A 483 16.28 -33.92 114.19
C PRO A 483 16.26 -32.39 114.25
N ASN A 484 16.65 -31.81 115.39
CA ASN A 484 16.62 -30.37 115.65
C ASN A 484 18.00 -29.70 115.55
N ALA A 485 19.03 -30.41 115.05
CA ALA A 485 20.38 -29.88 114.93
C ALA A 485 20.47 -28.80 113.84
N LYS A 486 20.78 -27.56 114.24
CA LYS A 486 20.81 -26.39 113.34
C LYS A 486 21.83 -26.50 112.22
N HIS A 487 23.08 -26.89 112.54
CA HIS A 487 24.18 -26.84 111.58
C HIS A 487 23.93 -27.75 110.34
N PRO A 488 23.54 -29.04 110.47
CA PRO A 488 23.13 -29.83 109.32
C PRO A 488 21.94 -29.27 108.53
N GLN A 489 20.94 -28.65 109.20
CA GLN A 489 19.81 -28.00 108.52
C GLN A 489 20.28 -26.78 107.68
N GLU A 490 21.12 -25.93 108.26
CA GLU A 490 21.69 -24.75 107.56
C GLU A 490 22.57 -25.15 106.37
N MET A 491 23.32 -26.26 106.49
CA MET A 491 24.15 -26.76 105.40
C MET A 491 23.32 -27.42 104.29
N LEU A 492 22.23 -28.13 104.62
CA LEU A 492 21.27 -28.62 103.62
C LEU A 492 20.59 -27.47 102.85
N GLY A 493 20.26 -26.36 103.51
CA GLY A 493 19.77 -25.15 102.84
C GLY A 493 20.77 -24.61 101.80
N LYS A 494 22.04 -24.43 102.20
CA LYS A 494 23.12 -23.98 101.31
C LYS A 494 23.35 -24.93 100.12
N ILE A 495 23.16 -26.24 100.31
CA ILE A 495 23.19 -27.23 99.23
C ILE A 495 22.04 -27.00 98.24
N GLN A 496 20.81 -26.81 98.73
CA GLN A 496 19.65 -26.59 97.88
C GLN A 496 19.79 -25.30 97.04
N ASP A 497 20.31 -24.22 97.63
CA ASP A 497 20.57 -22.95 96.92
C ASP A 497 21.62 -23.13 95.81
N ALA A 498 22.69 -23.86 96.07
CA ALA A 498 23.72 -24.18 95.07
C ALA A 498 23.18 -25.01 93.90
N LEU A 499 22.32 -25.99 94.18
CA LEU A 499 21.65 -26.81 93.16
C LEU A 499 20.64 -26.00 92.32
N ASN A 500 19.90 -25.08 92.95
CA ASN A 500 18.97 -24.18 92.26
C ASN A 500 19.72 -23.26 91.27
N ALA A 501 20.83 -22.64 91.71
CA ALA A 501 21.64 -21.76 90.87
C ALA A 501 22.24 -22.48 89.64
N LEU A 502 22.61 -23.76 89.78
CA LEU A 502 23.07 -24.60 88.66
C LEU A 502 21.93 -24.92 87.67
N ALA A 503 20.70 -25.12 88.15
CA ALA A 503 19.55 -25.42 87.30
C ALA A 503 19.12 -24.21 86.43
N ASP A 504 19.10 -23.00 87.00
CA ASP A 504 18.69 -21.81 86.24
C ASP A 504 19.77 -21.34 85.25
N GLN A 505 21.06 -21.53 85.56
CA GLN A 505 22.13 -21.29 84.59
C GLN A 505 22.00 -22.18 83.34
N LYS A 506 21.47 -23.41 83.49
CA LYS A 506 21.20 -24.32 82.37
C LYS A 506 20.05 -23.82 81.49
N LYS A 507 18.90 -23.48 82.08
CA LYS A 507 17.73 -22.93 81.36
C LYS A 507 18.09 -21.70 80.51
N ALA A 508 18.87 -20.77 81.08
CA ALA A 508 19.25 -19.54 80.39
C ALA A 508 20.07 -19.79 79.10
N LYS A 509 20.90 -20.84 79.06
CA LYS A 509 21.64 -21.23 77.85
C LYS A 509 20.75 -21.91 76.80
N GLU A 510 19.80 -22.75 77.24
CA GLU A 510 18.88 -23.47 76.35
C GLU A 510 17.87 -22.52 75.68
N GLU A 511 17.34 -21.55 76.43
CA GLU A 511 16.43 -20.51 75.91
C GLU A 511 17.11 -19.62 74.85
N ALA A 512 18.35 -19.16 75.11
CA ALA A 512 19.12 -18.36 74.17
C ALA A 512 19.46 -19.12 72.86
N ALA A 513 19.76 -20.41 72.96
CA ALA A 513 19.97 -21.27 71.78
C ALA A 513 18.67 -21.41 70.94
N ARG A 514 17.53 -21.58 71.61
CA ARG A 514 16.21 -21.72 70.98
C ARG A 514 15.79 -20.46 70.24
N GLN A 515 15.97 -19.27 70.83
CA GLN A 515 15.66 -17.99 70.17
C GLN A 515 16.54 -17.75 68.94
N LYS A 516 17.84 -18.10 69.01
CA LYS A 516 18.74 -18.00 67.85
C LYS A 516 18.29 -18.90 66.69
N ALA A 517 17.90 -20.15 66.99
CA ALA A 517 17.39 -21.09 65.98
C ALA A 517 16.08 -20.59 65.32
N LEU A 518 15.16 -20.03 66.11
CA LEU A 518 13.91 -19.44 65.60
C LEU A 518 14.16 -18.24 64.67
N ALA A 519 15.09 -17.35 65.03
CA ALA A 519 15.45 -16.21 64.18
C ALA A 519 16.07 -16.63 62.84
N GLU A 520 16.91 -17.67 62.84
CA GLU A 520 17.53 -18.19 61.61
C GLU A 520 16.53 -18.94 60.72
N ALA A 521 15.56 -19.66 61.32
CA ALA A 521 14.45 -20.28 60.60
C ALA A 521 13.53 -19.22 59.96
N ALA A 522 13.14 -18.18 60.71
CA ALA A 522 12.31 -17.09 60.22
C ALA A 522 12.98 -16.34 59.04
N LYS A 523 14.30 -16.14 59.09
CA LYS A 523 15.05 -15.55 57.96
C LYS A 523 14.96 -16.42 56.71
N LYS A 524 15.18 -17.75 56.83
CA LYS A 524 15.08 -18.70 55.71
C LYS A 524 13.67 -18.75 55.11
N GLN A 525 12.63 -18.67 55.94
CA GLN A 525 11.25 -18.59 55.47
C GLN A 525 10.99 -17.29 54.70
N ALA A 526 11.37 -16.13 55.24
CA ALA A 526 11.19 -14.84 54.58
C ALA A 526 11.93 -14.76 53.22
N GLU A 527 13.11 -15.40 53.13
CA GLU A 527 13.89 -15.49 51.90
C GLU A 527 13.24 -16.43 50.85
N ALA A 528 12.64 -17.54 51.30
CA ALA A 528 11.84 -18.42 50.45
C ALA A 528 10.57 -17.71 49.92
N GLU A 529 9.81 -17.03 50.79
CA GLU A 529 8.64 -16.24 50.39
C GLU A 529 9.00 -15.11 49.42
N ALA A 530 10.14 -14.43 49.64
CA ALA A 530 10.62 -13.39 48.73
C ALA A 530 10.97 -13.97 47.35
N ASN A 531 11.59 -15.14 47.28
CA ASN A 531 11.92 -15.80 46.02
C ASN A 531 10.66 -16.36 45.31
N GLN A 532 9.67 -16.86 46.05
CA GLN A 532 8.37 -17.25 45.51
C GLN A 532 7.63 -16.05 44.90
N ARG A 533 7.64 -14.88 45.56
CA ARG A 533 7.07 -13.63 45.01
C ARG A 533 7.78 -13.18 43.74
N LYS A 534 9.12 -13.25 43.68
CA LYS A 534 9.91 -12.96 42.46
C LYS A 534 9.57 -13.93 41.33
N PHE A 535 9.45 -15.22 41.62
CA PHE A 535 9.08 -16.25 40.65
C PHE A 535 7.70 -15.95 40.04
N SER A 536 6.67 -15.72 40.87
CA SER A 536 5.32 -15.38 40.39
C SER A 536 5.31 -14.10 39.55
N ALA A 537 6.10 -13.09 39.90
CA ALA A 537 6.24 -11.87 39.12
C ALA A 537 6.93 -12.11 37.76
N ALA A 538 7.98 -12.93 37.72
CA ALA A 538 8.70 -13.29 36.50
C ALA A 538 7.82 -14.10 35.52
N VAL A 539 7.00 -15.03 36.05
CA VAL A 539 5.98 -15.75 35.25
C VAL A 539 4.97 -14.79 34.65
N ALA A 540 4.31 -13.94 35.47
CA ALA A 540 3.29 -13.01 34.98
C ALA A 540 3.85 -11.97 33.96
N LYS A 541 5.11 -11.56 34.14
CA LYS A 541 5.87 -10.74 33.19
C LYS A 541 6.10 -11.49 31.87
N GLY A 542 6.49 -12.77 31.93
CA GLY A 542 6.63 -13.66 30.77
C GLY A 542 5.34 -13.80 29.97
N ASP A 543 4.22 -14.07 30.65
CA ASP A 543 2.89 -14.22 30.03
C ASP A 543 2.40 -12.93 29.37
N SER A 544 2.56 -11.79 30.05
CA SER A 544 2.20 -10.47 29.52
C SER A 544 2.97 -10.14 28.24
N LEU A 545 4.30 -10.35 28.26
CA LEU A 545 5.17 -10.13 27.10
C LEU A 545 4.89 -11.12 25.96
N PHE A 546 4.46 -12.36 26.27
CA PHE A 546 4.01 -13.32 25.26
C PHE A 546 2.71 -12.86 24.58
N GLY A 547 1.73 -12.38 25.35
CA GLY A 547 0.49 -11.81 24.83
C GLY A 547 0.72 -10.60 23.92
N LEU A 548 1.70 -9.76 24.27
CA LEU A 548 2.17 -8.62 23.45
C LEU A 548 3.07 -9.04 22.28
N LYS A 549 3.37 -10.33 22.11
CA LYS A 549 4.28 -10.90 21.09
C LYS A 549 5.71 -10.35 21.14
N GLN A 550 6.13 -9.86 22.31
CA GLN A 550 7.49 -9.42 22.60
C GLN A 550 8.33 -10.62 23.04
N TYR A 551 8.55 -11.54 22.10
CA TYR A 551 9.05 -12.89 22.38
C TYR A 551 10.41 -12.92 23.08
N ASP A 552 11.37 -12.05 22.72
CA ASP A 552 12.68 -12.00 23.38
C ASP A 552 12.58 -11.58 24.87
N GLY A 553 11.72 -10.60 25.17
CA GLY A 553 11.45 -10.17 26.55
C GLY A 553 10.69 -11.23 27.36
N SER A 554 9.77 -11.93 26.71
CA SER A 554 9.05 -13.07 27.30
C SER A 554 10.00 -14.23 27.61
N ILE A 555 10.91 -14.58 26.70
CA ILE A 555 11.98 -15.57 26.94
C ILE A 555 12.85 -15.16 28.12
N ALA A 556 13.27 -13.89 28.21
CA ALA A 556 14.06 -13.40 29.33
C ALA A 556 13.32 -13.56 30.67
N ALA A 557 12.04 -13.22 30.74
CA ALA A 557 11.25 -13.33 31.96
C ALA A 557 10.92 -14.78 32.37
N PHE A 558 10.72 -15.70 31.42
CA PHE A 558 10.57 -17.12 31.74
C PHE A 558 11.91 -17.78 32.13
N ASN A 559 13.04 -17.32 31.59
CA ASN A 559 14.36 -17.74 32.06
C ASN A 559 14.66 -17.19 33.48
N GLU A 560 14.25 -15.95 33.78
CA GLU A 560 14.30 -15.35 35.12
C GLU A 560 13.47 -16.16 36.14
N ALA A 561 12.29 -16.66 35.74
CA ALA A 561 11.52 -17.61 36.54
C ALA A 561 12.25 -18.95 36.74
N LEU A 562 12.85 -19.54 35.69
CA LEU A 562 13.60 -20.79 35.80
C LEU A 562 14.92 -20.68 36.59
N GLN A 563 15.52 -19.49 36.69
CA GLN A 563 16.65 -19.25 37.60
C GLN A 563 16.23 -19.28 39.08
N LEU A 564 14.96 -18.99 39.38
CA LEU A 564 14.41 -19.02 40.73
C LEU A 564 13.81 -20.39 41.09
N GLN A 565 13.26 -21.12 40.11
CA GLN A 565 12.81 -22.50 40.26
C GLN A 565 13.09 -23.31 38.97
N PRO A 566 14.24 -24.01 38.86
CA PRO A 566 14.65 -24.72 37.64
C PRO A 566 13.74 -25.88 37.21
N ASP A 567 13.01 -26.47 38.15
CA ASP A 567 12.04 -27.56 37.98
C ASP A 567 10.65 -27.09 37.53
N ALA A 568 10.41 -25.78 37.42
CA ALA A 568 9.09 -25.22 37.11
C ALA A 568 8.63 -25.55 35.66
N GLN A 569 7.75 -26.54 35.54
CA GLN A 569 7.23 -27.03 34.26
C GLN A 569 6.52 -25.96 33.41
N TYR A 570 5.82 -24.99 34.03
CA TYR A 570 5.06 -23.98 33.29
C TYR A 570 5.96 -23.04 32.46
N PRO A 571 6.93 -22.31 33.04
CA PRO A 571 7.93 -21.54 32.28
C PRO A 571 8.61 -22.34 31.16
N ALA A 572 9.03 -23.57 31.43
CA ALA A 572 9.67 -24.43 30.44
C ALA A 572 8.75 -24.72 29.23
N THR A 573 7.49 -25.08 29.48
CA THR A 573 6.52 -25.32 28.39
C THR A 573 6.13 -24.05 27.64
N MET A 574 6.16 -22.88 28.31
CA MET A 574 5.92 -21.59 27.65
C MET A 574 7.09 -21.19 26.76
N LEU A 575 8.35 -21.41 27.19
CA LEU A 575 9.53 -21.19 26.34
C LEU A 575 9.49 -21.97 25.03
N GLU A 576 9.06 -23.25 25.04
CA GLU A 576 8.92 -24.02 23.80
C GLU A 576 7.81 -23.48 22.89
N LYS A 577 6.65 -23.08 23.46
CA LYS A 577 5.59 -22.41 22.69
C LYS A 577 6.07 -21.09 22.08
N ILE A 578 6.86 -20.30 22.82
CA ILE A 578 7.42 -19.02 22.35
C ILE A 578 8.43 -19.25 21.23
N LYS A 579 9.38 -20.18 21.39
CA LYS A 579 10.35 -20.55 20.34
C LYS A 579 9.65 -20.91 19.03
N LYS A 580 8.57 -21.71 19.11
CA LYS A 580 7.74 -22.08 17.96
C LYS A 580 7.02 -20.87 17.36
N ALA A 581 6.29 -20.08 18.16
CA ALA A 581 5.55 -18.92 17.69
C ALA A 581 6.45 -17.82 17.08
N PHE A 582 7.67 -17.66 17.60
CA PHE A 582 8.69 -16.76 17.06
C PHE A 582 9.25 -17.27 15.73
N ALA A 583 9.54 -18.56 15.61
CA ALA A 583 9.96 -19.16 14.35
C ALA A 583 8.87 -19.04 13.27
N GLU A 584 7.61 -19.31 13.60
CA GLU A 584 6.45 -19.15 12.72
C GLU A 584 6.25 -17.68 12.30
N GLN A 585 6.35 -16.72 13.23
CA GLN A 585 6.28 -15.29 12.90
C GLN A 585 7.41 -14.87 11.95
N LYS A 586 8.64 -15.31 12.22
CA LYS A 586 9.83 -14.98 11.41
C LYS A 586 9.73 -15.59 10.01
N GLN A 587 9.23 -16.82 9.90
CA GLN A 587 8.95 -17.47 8.62
C GLN A 587 7.83 -16.75 7.85
N LEU A 588 6.75 -16.31 8.53
CA LEU A 588 5.68 -15.53 7.92
C LEU A 588 6.16 -14.15 7.44
N GLN A 589 7.03 -13.48 8.19
CA GLN A 589 7.67 -12.22 7.77
C GLN A 589 8.54 -12.44 6.52
N GLN A 590 9.34 -13.51 6.48
CA GLN A 590 10.13 -13.87 5.29
C GLN A 590 9.25 -14.20 4.07
N GLN A 591 8.12 -14.89 4.26
CA GLN A 591 7.15 -15.15 3.20
C GLN A 591 6.49 -13.86 2.67
N ARG A 592 6.14 -12.91 3.56
CA ARG A 592 5.61 -11.59 3.19
C ARG A 592 6.63 -10.77 2.41
N ALA A 593 7.85 -10.63 2.92
CA ALA A 593 8.93 -9.94 2.21
C ALA A 593 9.27 -10.57 0.85
N LEU A 594 9.16 -11.90 0.72
CA LEU A 594 9.31 -12.60 -0.55
C LEU A 594 8.12 -12.36 -1.50
N ALA A 595 6.90 -12.24 -0.99
CA ALA A 595 5.72 -11.90 -1.79
C ALA A 595 5.76 -10.43 -2.26
N GLU A 596 6.13 -9.51 -1.38
CA GLU A 596 6.37 -8.09 -1.68
C GLU A 596 7.47 -7.93 -2.73
N LYS A 597 8.61 -8.63 -2.57
CA LYS A 597 9.68 -8.64 -3.58
C LYS A 597 9.20 -9.17 -4.93
N LYS A 598 8.47 -10.30 -4.96
CA LYS A 598 7.87 -10.84 -6.19
C LYS A 598 6.84 -9.91 -6.82
N GLN A 599 6.14 -9.09 -6.03
CA GLN A 599 5.20 -8.10 -6.54
C GLN A 599 5.95 -6.90 -7.14
N ALA A 600 6.91 -6.32 -6.41
CA ALA A 600 7.77 -5.25 -6.90
C ALA A 600 8.55 -5.63 -8.16
N GLU A 601 8.96 -6.89 -8.30
CA GLU A 601 9.62 -7.44 -9.48
C GLU A 601 8.68 -7.54 -10.70
N LYS A 602 7.38 -7.87 -10.49
CA LYS A 602 6.34 -7.74 -11.53
C LYS A 602 6.02 -6.29 -11.85
N ASP A 603 5.97 -5.41 -10.85
CA ASP A 603 5.70 -3.99 -11.04
C ASP A 603 6.81 -3.34 -11.88
N LYS A 604 8.08 -3.70 -11.62
CA LYS A 604 9.22 -3.32 -12.45
C LYS A 604 9.09 -3.89 -13.87
N GLN A 605 8.89 -5.21 -14.03
CA GLN A 605 8.76 -5.82 -15.36
C GLN A 605 7.63 -5.20 -16.19
N TYR A 606 6.51 -4.86 -15.56
CA TYR A 606 5.41 -4.13 -16.17
C TYR A 606 5.84 -2.73 -16.62
N ASN A 607 6.45 -1.93 -15.73
CA ASN A 607 6.92 -0.58 -16.03
C ASN A 607 7.99 -0.56 -17.14
N ASP A 608 8.95 -1.48 -17.11
CA ASP A 608 10.00 -1.62 -18.14
C ASP A 608 9.38 -1.95 -19.51
N LEU A 609 8.36 -2.82 -19.56
CA LEU A 609 7.63 -3.16 -20.79
C LEU A 609 6.76 -2.01 -21.29
N ILE A 610 6.11 -1.25 -20.40
CA ILE A 610 5.33 -0.05 -20.75
C ILE A 610 6.25 1.04 -21.32
N ALA A 611 7.35 1.37 -20.64
CA ALA A 611 8.30 2.39 -21.11
C ALA A 611 8.88 2.03 -22.48
N LYS A 612 9.19 0.75 -22.71
CA LYS A 612 9.61 0.22 -24.01
C LYS A 612 8.50 0.36 -25.07
N ALA A 613 7.26 0.00 -24.73
CA ALA A 613 6.12 0.07 -25.66
C ALA A 613 5.77 1.52 -26.04
N ASP A 614 5.80 2.44 -25.06
CA ASP A 614 5.61 3.87 -25.27
C ASP A 614 6.69 4.46 -26.18
N GLN A 615 7.95 4.07 -25.98
CA GLN A 615 9.05 4.49 -26.84
C GLN A 615 8.90 3.94 -28.27
N GLN A 616 8.63 2.64 -28.42
CA GLN A 616 8.37 2.03 -29.73
C GLN A 616 7.16 2.66 -30.44
N ALA A 617 6.15 3.15 -29.71
CA ALA A 617 5.02 3.87 -30.29
C ALA A 617 5.41 5.27 -30.78
N LYS A 618 6.28 6.00 -30.07
CA LYS A 618 6.86 7.29 -30.53
C LYS A 618 7.72 7.09 -31.78
N ASP A 619 8.51 6.02 -31.81
CA ASP A 619 9.38 5.65 -32.93
C ASP A 619 8.62 5.04 -34.13
N ASN A 620 7.28 5.12 -34.12
CA ASN A 620 6.36 4.58 -35.13
C ASN A 620 6.51 3.06 -35.41
N GLN A 621 7.14 2.32 -34.50
CA GLN A 621 7.31 0.86 -34.57
C GLN A 621 6.03 0.14 -34.09
N LEU A 622 4.89 0.50 -34.67
CA LEU A 622 3.54 0.15 -34.19
C LEU A 622 3.36 -1.34 -33.88
N THR A 623 3.80 -2.24 -34.77
CA THR A 623 3.72 -3.70 -34.56
C THR A 623 4.55 -4.17 -33.35
N ALA A 624 5.71 -3.57 -33.10
CA ALA A 624 6.57 -3.90 -31.96
C ALA A 624 6.04 -3.29 -30.66
N ALA A 625 5.54 -2.05 -30.70
CA ALA A 625 4.86 -1.40 -29.58
C ALA A 625 3.63 -2.20 -29.11
N LYS A 626 2.79 -2.65 -30.06
CA LYS A 626 1.65 -3.54 -29.81
C LYS A 626 2.07 -4.83 -29.09
N GLN A 627 3.17 -5.44 -29.51
CA GLN A 627 3.69 -6.64 -28.85
C GLN A 627 4.15 -6.33 -27.40
N SER A 628 4.93 -5.27 -27.19
CA SER A 628 5.40 -4.87 -25.86
C SER A 628 4.25 -4.50 -24.90
N TYR A 629 3.21 -3.79 -25.36
CA TYR A 629 2.00 -3.57 -24.56
C TYR A 629 1.25 -4.87 -24.28
N THR A 630 1.15 -5.78 -25.26
CA THR A 630 0.50 -7.10 -25.08
C THR A 630 1.23 -7.94 -24.04
N ASP A 631 2.57 -7.87 -23.99
CA ASP A 631 3.37 -8.56 -22.98
C ASP A 631 3.30 -7.88 -21.60
N ALA A 632 3.23 -6.55 -21.52
CA ALA A 632 2.91 -5.86 -20.26
C ALA A 632 1.53 -6.30 -19.71
N GLY A 633 0.54 -6.45 -20.59
CA GLY A 633 -0.77 -7.00 -20.25
C GLY A 633 -0.75 -8.44 -19.73
N LYS A 634 0.27 -9.24 -20.06
CA LYS A 634 0.46 -10.59 -19.46
C LYS A 634 1.05 -10.51 -18.05
N VAL A 635 1.91 -9.53 -17.78
CA VAL A 635 2.48 -9.29 -16.42
C VAL A 635 1.40 -8.76 -15.48
N LYS A 636 0.49 -7.89 -15.96
CA LYS A 636 -0.67 -7.39 -15.21
C LYS A 636 -1.98 -7.40 -16.03
N PRO A 637 -2.73 -8.53 -16.06
CA PRO A 637 -3.96 -8.65 -16.86
C PRO A 637 -5.15 -7.75 -16.47
N ARG A 638 -5.06 -6.96 -15.39
CA ARG A 638 -6.09 -6.02 -14.95
C ARG A 638 -5.83 -4.57 -15.36
N GLU A 639 -4.65 -4.27 -15.92
CA GLU A 639 -4.27 -2.90 -16.26
C GLU A 639 -4.89 -2.46 -17.59
N THR A 640 -5.75 -1.45 -17.54
CA THR A 640 -6.49 -0.98 -18.74
C THR A 640 -5.62 -0.20 -19.73
N TYR A 641 -4.46 0.30 -19.31
CA TYR A 641 -3.56 1.12 -20.13
C TYR A 641 -3.02 0.35 -21.36
N PRO A 642 -2.25 -0.76 -21.22
CA PRO A 642 -1.76 -1.50 -22.38
C PRO A 642 -2.88 -2.02 -23.29
N ILE A 643 -4.03 -2.43 -22.72
CA ILE A 643 -5.19 -2.90 -23.48
C ILE A 643 -5.72 -1.78 -24.41
N ARG A 644 -5.82 -0.55 -23.89
CA ARG A 644 -6.25 0.62 -24.66
C ARG A 644 -5.25 0.95 -25.77
N ARG A 645 -3.95 0.98 -25.45
CA ARG A 645 -2.87 1.28 -26.40
C ARG A 645 -2.77 0.25 -27.53
N VAL A 646 -2.99 -1.04 -27.25
CA VAL A 646 -3.11 -2.09 -28.28
C VAL A 646 -4.28 -1.81 -29.24
N ASN A 647 -5.43 -1.36 -28.73
CA ASN A 647 -6.59 -1.04 -29.56
C ASN A 647 -6.39 0.23 -30.40
N GLU A 648 -5.76 1.27 -29.85
CA GLU A 648 -5.33 2.48 -30.58
C GLU A 648 -4.38 2.10 -31.73
N ILE A 649 -3.37 1.27 -31.46
CA ILE A 649 -2.44 0.79 -32.48
C ILE A 649 -3.12 -0.08 -33.55
N ASN A 650 -4.09 -0.93 -33.17
CA ASN A 650 -4.88 -1.70 -34.14
C ASN A 650 -5.64 -0.78 -35.13
N ALA A 651 -6.18 0.35 -34.65
CA ALA A 651 -6.82 1.33 -35.51
C ALA A 651 -5.82 2.02 -36.45
N LEU A 652 -4.65 2.44 -35.95
CA LEU A 652 -3.60 3.07 -36.76
C LEU A 652 -3.05 2.14 -37.84
N LEU A 653 -2.81 0.86 -37.52
CA LEU A 653 -2.39 -0.16 -38.49
C LEU A 653 -3.47 -0.41 -39.56
N ALA A 654 -4.75 -0.43 -39.17
CA ALA A 654 -5.86 -0.56 -40.13
C ALA A 654 -6.01 0.69 -41.02
N GLU A 655 -5.67 1.87 -40.52
CA GLU A 655 -5.63 3.11 -41.30
C GLU A 655 -4.46 3.14 -42.28
N GLN A 656 -3.26 2.71 -41.86
CA GLN A 656 -2.11 2.52 -42.74
C GLN A 656 -2.45 1.56 -43.89
N ALA A 657 -3.01 0.37 -43.61
CA ALA A 657 -3.41 -0.57 -44.65
C ALA A 657 -4.49 0.00 -45.61
N ARG A 658 -5.39 0.87 -45.12
CA ARG A 658 -6.35 1.61 -45.98
C ARG A 658 -5.65 2.64 -46.86
N LYS A 659 -4.69 3.39 -46.32
CA LYS A 659 -3.90 4.40 -47.06
C LYS A 659 -2.99 3.73 -48.12
N GLU A 660 -2.35 2.62 -47.78
CA GLU A 660 -1.57 1.80 -48.73
C GLU A 660 -2.46 1.24 -49.85
N LYS A 661 -3.64 0.71 -49.52
CA LYS A 661 -4.60 0.24 -50.53
C LYS A 661 -5.07 1.39 -51.43
N ALA A 662 -5.41 2.54 -50.87
CA ALA A 662 -5.82 3.73 -51.64
C ALA A 662 -4.68 4.23 -52.55
N LEU A 663 -3.44 4.23 -52.07
CA LEU A 663 -2.25 4.57 -52.86
C LEU A 663 -2.01 3.53 -53.97
N ALA A 664 -2.19 2.24 -53.71
CA ALA A 664 -2.10 1.19 -54.73
C ALA A 664 -3.21 1.32 -55.81
N GLU A 665 -4.42 1.74 -55.42
CA GLU A 665 -5.50 2.07 -56.35
C GLU A 665 -5.23 3.38 -57.13
N GLN A 666 -4.56 4.36 -56.51
CA GLN A 666 -4.13 5.59 -57.18
C GLN A 666 -3.00 5.32 -58.18
N VAL A 667 -2.02 4.46 -57.84
CA VAL A 667 -0.96 3.99 -58.75
C VAL A 667 -1.55 3.15 -59.88
N LYS A 668 -2.60 2.34 -59.63
CA LYS A 668 -3.37 1.69 -60.72
C LYS A 668 -4.03 2.70 -61.65
N LYS A 669 -4.63 3.78 -61.12
CA LYS A 669 -5.24 4.86 -61.92
C LYS A 669 -4.21 5.65 -62.74
N GLN A 670 -3.04 5.97 -62.16
CA GLN A 670 -1.93 6.58 -62.92
C GLN A 670 -1.38 5.63 -64.00
N LYS A 671 -1.30 4.32 -63.75
CA LYS A 671 -1.00 3.31 -64.79
C LYS A 671 -2.15 3.06 -65.79
N HIS A 672 -3.24 3.82 -65.71
CA HIS A 672 -4.31 3.85 -66.72
C HIS A 672 -4.30 5.13 -67.56
N SER A 673 -3.68 6.22 -67.11
CA SER A 673 -3.61 7.48 -67.88
C SER A 673 -2.52 7.49 -68.97
N THR A 674 -1.91 6.34 -69.27
CA THR A 674 -0.94 6.14 -70.37
C THR A 674 -1.34 5.00 -71.29
N TYR A 675 -2.64 4.67 -71.36
CA TYR A 675 -3.16 3.53 -72.13
C TYR A 675 -4.56 3.81 -72.72
N GLN A 676 -4.79 5.06 -73.15
CA GLN A 676 -6.12 5.53 -73.58
C GLN A 676 -6.16 6.39 -74.86
N GLU A 677 -5.04 6.52 -75.60
CA GLU A 677 -5.01 7.20 -76.91
C GLU A 677 -5.06 6.25 -78.12
N GLU A 678 -4.93 4.93 -77.92
CA GLU A 678 -4.76 3.95 -79.01
C GLU A 678 -5.90 2.90 -79.04
N LYS A 679 -7.17 3.33 -78.93
CA LYS A 679 -8.29 2.39 -79.16
C LYS A 679 -9.64 2.92 -79.67
N ASP A 680 -9.65 4.07 -80.36
CA ASP A 680 -10.76 4.39 -81.27
C ASP A 680 -10.68 3.56 -82.56
N THR A 681 -10.94 2.25 -82.45
CA THR A 681 -11.29 1.42 -83.61
C THR A 681 -12.01 0.12 -83.24
N LEU A 682 -13.03 -0.18 -84.05
CA LEU A 682 -13.64 -1.50 -84.27
C LEU A 682 -14.44 -2.16 -83.12
N ASN A 683 -15.70 -1.73 -83.03
CA ASN A 683 -16.80 -2.44 -82.37
C ASN A 683 -17.21 -3.71 -83.16
N PHE A 684 -16.88 -4.93 -82.69
CA PHE A 684 -17.51 -6.16 -83.16
C PHE A 684 -17.38 -7.36 -82.19
N HIS A 685 -18.35 -8.29 -82.26
CA HIS A 685 -18.35 -9.65 -81.67
C HIS A 685 -18.22 -9.81 -80.13
N TYR A 686 -19.36 -9.70 -79.43
CA TYR A 686 -19.47 -9.83 -77.97
C TYR A 686 -19.42 -11.27 -77.41
N THR A 687 -19.22 -12.30 -78.23
CA THR A 687 -19.21 -13.72 -77.80
C THR A 687 -17.82 -14.35 -77.72
N GLY A 688 -16.84 -13.88 -78.49
CA GLY A 688 -15.48 -14.43 -78.49
C GLY A 688 -14.64 -14.02 -77.27
N VAL A 689 -14.88 -12.83 -76.71
CA VAL A 689 -14.05 -12.25 -75.64
C VAL A 689 -14.07 -13.07 -74.35
N VAL A 690 -15.21 -13.70 -74.00
CA VAL A 690 -15.32 -14.57 -72.82
C VAL A 690 -14.57 -15.89 -73.02
N GLU A 691 -14.42 -16.36 -74.26
CA GLU A 691 -13.59 -17.52 -74.59
C GLU A 691 -12.10 -17.16 -74.50
N ASP A 692 -11.64 -16.05 -75.11
CA ASP A 692 -10.24 -15.60 -75.00
C ASP A 692 -9.85 -15.37 -73.54
N LEU A 693 -10.67 -14.64 -72.76
CA LEU A 693 -10.37 -14.39 -71.34
C LEU A 693 -10.35 -15.68 -70.51
N TYR A 694 -11.19 -16.68 -70.82
CA TYR A 694 -11.09 -18.00 -70.20
C TYR A 694 -9.76 -18.69 -70.58
N LEU A 695 -9.51 -18.89 -71.87
CA LEU A 695 -8.33 -19.62 -72.38
C LEU A 695 -7.00 -18.95 -72.02
N LYS A 696 -6.96 -17.62 -71.96
CA LYS A 696 -5.79 -16.80 -71.61
C LYS A 696 -5.47 -16.83 -70.13
N ASN A 697 -6.48 -16.94 -69.26
CA ASN A 697 -6.24 -17.18 -67.83
C ASN A 697 -5.85 -18.64 -67.59
N ILE A 698 -6.47 -19.61 -68.27
CA ILE A 698 -6.02 -21.02 -68.26
C ILE A 698 -4.54 -21.12 -68.69
N LYS A 699 -4.16 -20.60 -69.86
CA LYS A 699 -2.77 -20.67 -70.35
C LYS A 699 -1.74 -20.04 -69.39
N LYS A 700 -2.12 -18.97 -68.67
CA LYS A 700 -1.27 -18.37 -67.62
C LYS A 700 -1.20 -19.24 -66.36
N ALA A 701 -2.30 -19.87 -66.00
CA ALA A 701 -2.38 -20.77 -64.87
C ALA A 701 -1.55 -22.04 -65.11
N ASP A 702 -1.72 -22.67 -66.28
CA ASP A 702 -0.98 -23.86 -66.71
C ASP A 702 0.54 -23.60 -66.74
N ALA A 703 0.96 -22.46 -67.29
CA ALA A 703 2.37 -22.05 -67.29
C ALA A 703 2.90 -21.86 -65.87
N ALA A 704 2.20 -21.11 -65.01
CA ALA A 704 2.58 -20.95 -63.61
C ALA A 704 2.56 -22.27 -62.83
N PHE A 705 1.70 -23.23 -63.18
CA PHE A 705 1.62 -24.55 -62.58
C PHE A 705 2.82 -25.42 -62.98
N THR A 706 3.23 -25.34 -64.25
CA THR A 706 4.42 -26.02 -64.78
C THR A 706 5.71 -25.44 -64.19
N GLU A 707 5.71 -24.13 -63.87
CA GLU A 707 6.79 -23.44 -63.16
C GLU A 707 6.76 -23.63 -61.63
N SER A 708 5.89 -24.50 -61.10
CA SER A 708 5.68 -24.74 -59.65
C SER A 708 5.30 -23.49 -58.84
N LYS A 709 4.80 -22.44 -59.50
CA LYS A 709 4.36 -21.17 -58.87
C LYS A 709 2.91 -21.31 -58.39
N TRP A 710 2.67 -22.26 -57.49
CA TRP A 710 1.34 -22.74 -57.11
C TRP A 710 0.35 -21.63 -56.74
N THR A 711 0.78 -20.62 -55.98
CA THR A 711 -0.05 -19.47 -55.60
C THR A 711 -0.48 -18.60 -56.78
N VAL A 712 0.37 -18.46 -57.80
CA VAL A 712 0.10 -17.71 -59.04
C VAL A 712 -0.77 -18.55 -59.99
N ALA A 713 -0.50 -19.85 -60.10
CA ALA A 713 -1.32 -20.80 -60.86
C ALA A 713 -2.75 -20.82 -60.33
N ARG A 714 -2.90 -21.03 -59.01
CA ARG A 714 -4.17 -20.99 -58.26
C ARG A 714 -4.96 -19.72 -58.55
N PHE A 715 -4.29 -18.56 -58.52
CA PHE A 715 -4.92 -17.28 -58.83
C PHE A 715 -5.49 -17.26 -60.25
N PHE A 716 -4.70 -17.61 -61.27
CA PHE A 716 -5.18 -17.58 -62.65
C PHE A 716 -6.22 -18.67 -62.97
N TYR A 717 -6.16 -19.85 -62.35
CA TYR A 717 -7.25 -20.84 -62.44
C TYR A 717 -8.55 -20.32 -61.80
N PHE A 718 -8.45 -19.65 -60.65
CA PHE A 718 -9.61 -19.04 -59.99
C PHE A 718 -10.20 -17.87 -60.79
N GLU A 719 -9.36 -17.04 -61.43
CA GLU A 719 -9.83 -16.03 -62.40
C GLU A 719 -10.50 -16.68 -63.61
N ALA A 720 -9.92 -17.74 -64.20
CA ALA A 720 -10.53 -18.48 -65.31
C ALA A 720 -11.91 -19.05 -64.94
N GLN A 721 -12.07 -19.55 -63.71
CA GLN A 721 -13.35 -20.06 -63.20
C GLN A 721 -14.44 -18.98 -63.18
N LYS A 722 -14.13 -17.69 -63.03
CA LYS A 722 -15.15 -16.62 -63.07
C LYS A 722 -15.80 -16.46 -64.44
N TYR A 723 -15.04 -16.67 -65.52
CA TYR A 723 -15.55 -16.54 -66.89
C TYR A 723 -16.36 -17.77 -67.33
N LYS A 724 -16.04 -18.97 -66.80
CA LYS A 724 -16.79 -20.22 -67.06
C LYS A 724 -16.88 -21.11 -65.81
N PRO A 725 -17.72 -20.77 -64.81
CA PRO A 725 -17.80 -21.51 -63.54
C PRO A 725 -18.25 -22.97 -63.67
N GLN A 726 -18.88 -23.32 -64.78
CA GLN A 726 -19.31 -24.68 -65.13
C GLN A 726 -18.18 -25.58 -65.67
N LYS A 727 -16.97 -25.07 -65.96
CA LYS A 727 -15.85 -25.88 -66.43
C LYS A 727 -15.07 -26.47 -65.26
N LYS A 728 -15.05 -27.81 -65.17
CA LYS A 728 -14.38 -28.56 -64.08
C LYS A 728 -12.86 -28.32 -64.00
N TYR A 729 -12.17 -28.17 -65.14
CA TYR A 729 -10.70 -28.14 -65.21
C TYR A 729 -10.04 -27.11 -64.27
N PRO A 730 -10.32 -25.79 -64.33
CA PRO A 730 -9.73 -24.84 -63.39
C PRO A 730 -10.08 -25.13 -61.93
N LYS A 731 -11.28 -25.65 -61.63
CA LYS A 731 -11.66 -26.03 -60.26
C LYS A 731 -10.81 -27.20 -59.73
N THR A 732 -10.54 -28.20 -60.56
CA THR A 732 -9.63 -29.31 -60.22
C THR A 732 -8.20 -28.80 -60.02
N GLN A 733 -7.72 -27.89 -60.88
CA GLN A 733 -6.36 -27.37 -60.77
C GLN A 733 -6.16 -26.39 -59.61
N VAL A 734 -7.18 -25.64 -59.17
CA VAL A 734 -7.14 -24.89 -57.90
C VAL A 734 -6.90 -25.85 -56.73
N ALA A 735 -7.58 -27.00 -56.68
CA ALA A 735 -7.37 -28.00 -55.63
C ALA A 735 -5.96 -28.62 -55.67
N ALA A 736 -5.44 -28.92 -56.86
CA ALA A 736 -4.06 -29.39 -57.03
C ALA A 736 -3.02 -28.33 -56.60
N CYS A 737 -3.30 -27.04 -56.83
CA CYS A 737 -2.46 -25.97 -56.29
C CYS A 737 -2.54 -25.89 -54.76
N ASP A 738 -3.73 -26.02 -54.16
CA ASP A 738 -3.91 -26.01 -52.70
C ASP A 738 -3.15 -27.18 -52.03
N GLU A 739 -3.16 -28.37 -52.63
CA GLU A 739 -2.40 -29.55 -52.18
C GLU A 739 -0.88 -29.36 -52.31
N ALA A 740 -0.42 -28.79 -53.42
CA ALA A 740 1.00 -28.48 -53.64
C ALA A 740 1.52 -27.38 -52.68
N ILE A 741 0.73 -26.35 -52.40
CA ILE A 741 1.04 -25.29 -51.41
C ILE A 741 1.18 -25.89 -50.02
N GLU A 742 0.24 -26.74 -49.59
CA GLU A 742 0.31 -27.35 -48.26
C GLU A 742 1.47 -28.35 -48.16
N THR A 743 1.85 -29.02 -49.25
CA THR A 743 3.06 -29.85 -49.33
C THR A 743 4.34 -29.02 -49.17
N GLU A 744 4.45 -27.88 -49.86
CA GLU A 744 5.57 -26.94 -49.72
C GLU A 744 5.65 -26.36 -48.31
N LEU A 745 4.51 -25.99 -47.71
CA LEU A 745 4.42 -25.53 -46.33
C LEU A 745 4.77 -26.63 -45.31
N GLN A 746 4.51 -27.90 -45.61
CA GLN A 746 4.96 -29.02 -44.77
C GLN A 746 6.48 -29.22 -44.85
N ALA A 747 7.07 -29.14 -46.04
CA ALA A 747 8.52 -29.20 -46.23
C ALA A 747 9.25 -28.05 -45.51
N GLU A 748 8.73 -26.82 -45.56
CA GLU A 748 9.30 -25.69 -44.84
C GLU A 748 9.13 -25.82 -43.31
N ARG A 749 7.99 -26.35 -42.82
CA ARG A 749 7.83 -26.68 -41.39
C ARG A 749 8.81 -27.76 -40.93
N GLU A 750 9.12 -28.75 -41.75
CA GLU A 750 10.15 -29.75 -41.45
C GLU A 750 11.54 -29.12 -41.44
N SER A 751 11.89 -28.31 -42.45
CA SER A 751 13.15 -27.55 -42.53
C SER A 751 13.38 -26.70 -41.28
N GLN A 752 12.39 -25.92 -40.86
CA GLN A 752 12.47 -25.10 -39.64
C GLN A 752 12.58 -25.96 -38.37
N TYR A 753 11.86 -27.08 -38.28
CA TYR A 753 11.95 -28.01 -37.16
C TYR A 753 13.38 -28.56 -37.02
N GLN A 754 13.93 -29.14 -38.09
CA GLN A 754 15.30 -29.68 -38.12
C GLN A 754 16.35 -28.59 -37.82
N GLY A 755 16.16 -27.38 -38.36
CA GLY A 755 17.01 -26.22 -38.10
C GLY A 755 16.98 -25.73 -36.64
N PHE A 756 15.91 -25.99 -35.88
CA PHE A 756 15.86 -25.77 -34.43
C PHE A 756 16.42 -26.94 -33.63
N ILE A 757 16.20 -28.20 -34.04
CA ILE A 757 16.81 -29.37 -33.40
C ILE A 757 18.34 -29.31 -33.47
N SER A 758 18.90 -29.08 -34.66
CA SER A 758 20.36 -28.96 -34.85
C SER A 758 21.00 -27.90 -33.93
N LYS A 759 20.34 -26.75 -33.75
CA LYS A 759 20.81 -25.69 -32.84
C LYS A 759 20.66 -26.05 -31.37
N ALA A 760 19.60 -26.77 -31.01
CA ALA A 760 19.38 -27.25 -29.65
C ALA A 760 20.42 -28.30 -29.24
N ASP A 761 20.69 -29.27 -30.13
CA ASP A 761 21.69 -30.32 -29.93
C ASP A 761 23.11 -29.73 -29.85
N ALA A 762 23.41 -28.73 -30.68
CA ALA A 762 24.68 -27.99 -30.61
C ALA A 762 24.86 -27.27 -29.27
N SER A 763 23.86 -26.48 -28.82
CA SER A 763 23.91 -25.82 -27.51
C SER A 763 23.89 -26.80 -26.33
N LEU A 764 23.28 -27.98 -26.47
CA LEU A 764 23.38 -29.03 -25.45
C LEU A 764 24.80 -29.59 -25.37
N LYS A 765 25.45 -29.81 -26.52
CA LYS A 765 26.85 -30.27 -26.60
C LYS A 765 27.86 -29.26 -26.07
N THR A 766 27.59 -27.95 -26.15
CA THR A 766 28.44 -26.89 -25.55
C THR A 766 28.13 -26.62 -24.07
N GLY A 767 27.10 -27.25 -23.49
CA GLY A 767 26.69 -27.01 -22.10
C GLY A 767 25.88 -25.73 -21.89
N GLU A 768 25.41 -25.09 -22.96
CA GLU A 768 24.54 -23.91 -22.96
C GLU A 768 23.08 -24.31 -22.72
N PHE A 769 22.81 -24.97 -21.59
CA PHE A 769 21.52 -25.61 -21.28
C PHE A 769 20.29 -24.70 -21.46
N THR A 770 20.41 -23.40 -21.14
CA THR A 770 19.34 -22.41 -21.35
C THR A 770 19.01 -22.22 -22.84
N LEU A 771 20.03 -22.21 -23.70
CA LEU A 771 19.89 -22.02 -25.15
C LEU A 771 19.44 -23.32 -25.84
N ALA A 772 19.92 -24.47 -25.37
CA ALA A 772 19.39 -25.78 -25.76
C ALA A 772 17.88 -25.89 -25.46
N LYS A 773 17.47 -25.56 -24.23
CA LYS A 773 16.06 -25.51 -23.81
C LYS A 773 15.23 -24.56 -24.66
N PHE A 774 15.74 -23.38 -24.98
CA PHE A 774 15.08 -22.43 -25.88
C PHE A 774 14.86 -23.01 -27.28
N TYR A 775 15.87 -23.66 -27.88
CA TYR A 775 15.75 -24.20 -29.23
C TYR A 775 14.90 -25.47 -29.32
N TYR A 776 14.92 -26.39 -28.35
CA TYR A 776 13.95 -27.50 -28.30
C TYR A 776 12.51 -26.99 -28.14
N GLN A 777 12.29 -25.92 -27.35
CA GLN A 777 10.98 -25.26 -27.26
C GLN A 777 10.59 -24.48 -28.53
N LYS A 778 11.55 -24.09 -29.38
CA LYS A 778 11.26 -23.55 -30.73
C LYS A 778 10.87 -24.66 -31.70
N ALA A 779 11.58 -25.79 -31.70
CA ALA A 779 11.22 -26.96 -32.49
C ALA A 779 9.78 -27.43 -32.19
N LEU A 780 9.42 -27.54 -30.90
CA LEU A 780 8.07 -27.87 -30.44
C LEU A 780 6.98 -26.82 -30.75
N LYS A 781 7.35 -25.60 -31.18
CA LYS A 781 6.40 -24.61 -31.71
C LYS A 781 6.17 -24.74 -33.21
N VAL A 782 7.05 -25.44 -33.93
CA VAL A 782 6.86 -25.78 -35.36
C VAL A 782 6.16 -27.13 -35.49
N LYS A 783 6.57 -28.14 -34.70
CA LYS A 783 5.96 -29.47 -34.64
C LYS A 783 5.76 -29.90 -33.17
N SER A 784 4.59 -29.61 -32.61
CA SER A 784 4.28 -29.86 -31.18
C SER A 784 4.10 -31.33 -30.79
N GLY A 785 3.85 -32.20 -31.77
CA GLY A 785 3.73 -33.65 -31.55
C GLY A 785 5.07 -34.34 -31.23
N GLU A 786 6.21 -33.73 -31.56
CA GLU A 786 7.49 -34.43 -31.65
C GLU A 786 8.07 -34.88 -30.30
N GLU A 787 8.42 -36.16 -30.20
CA GLU A 787 8.91 -36.78 -28.96
C GLU A 787 10.40 -36.52 -28.68
N TYR A 788 11.21 -36.32 -29.72
CA TYR A 788 12.65 -36.08 -29.56
C TYR A 788 12.96 -34.83 -28.71
N PRO A 789 12.50 -33.62 -29.05
CA PRO A 789 12.75 -32.42 -28.23
C PRO A 789 12.14 -32.50 -26.83
N LYS A 790 11.03 -33.22 -26.62
CA LYS A 790 10.46 -33.43 -25.28
C LYS A 790 11.43 -34.23 -24.39
N LYS A 791 11.98 -35.33 -24.92
CA LYS A 791 12.96 -36.16 -24.21
C LYS A 791 14.25 -35.40 -23.94
N GLN A 792 14.75 -34.61 -24.90
CA GLN A 792 15.94 -33.80 -24.69
C GLN A 792 15.72 -32.67 -23.68
N LEU A 793 14.53 -32.07 -23.59
CA LEU A 793 14.22 -31.08 -22.55
C LEU A 793 14.36 -31.66 -21.13
N VAL A 794 13.92 -32.91 -20.92
CA VAL A 794 14.11 -33.62 -19.63
C VAL A 794 15.60 -33.91 -19.37
N ALA A 795 16.37 -34.27 -20.41
CA ALA A 795 17.82 -34.47 -20.29
C ALA A 795 18.57 -33.17 -19.94
N VAL A 796 18.19 -32.04 -20.56
CA VAL A 796 18.70 -30.69 -20.27
C VAL A 796 18.43 -30.31 -18.81
N GLU A 797 17.21 -30.54 -18.32
CA GLU A 797 16.85 -30.22 -16.93
C GLU A 797 17.62 -31.08 -15.92
N LYS A 798 17.83 -32.37 -16.20
CA LYS A 798 18.68 -33.26 -15.39
C LYS A 798 20.15 -32.80 -15.38
N ALA A 799 20.69 -32.36 -16.53
CA ALA A 799 22.06 -31.86 -16.63
C ALA A 799 22.26 -30.54 -15.85
N VAL A 800 21.28 -29.64 -15.86
CA VAL A 800 21.28 -28.41 -15.04
C VAL A 800 21.28 -28.73 -13.54
N GLN A 801 20.46 -29.68 -13.11
CA GLN A 801 20.43 -30.13 -11.70
C GLN A 801 21.78 -30.73 -11.27
N GLN A 802 22.39 -31.57 -12.12
CA GLN A 802 23.72 -32.14 -11.85
C GLN A 802 24.82 -31.07 -11.80
N LYS A 803 24.77 -30.05 -12.66
CA LYS A 803 25.71 -28.93 -12.62
C LYS A 803 25.60 -28.14 -11.31
N HIS A 804 24.39 -27.76 -10.89
CA HIS A 804 24.20 -27.05 -9.61
C HIS A 804 24.65 -27.87 -8.40
N ALA A 805 24.41 -29.19 -8.38
CA ALA A 805 24.95 -30.06 -7.34
C ALA A 805 26.50 -30.02 -7.26
N SER A 806 27.19 -29.90 -8.40
CA SER A 806 28.66 -29.73 -8.41
C SER A 806 29.12 -28.33 -7.99
N GLU A 807 28.34 -27.29 -8.27
CA GLU A 807 28.62 -25.91 -7.83
C GLU A 807 28.44 -25.77 -6.30
N ASP A 808 27.41 -26.41 -5.72
CA ASP A 808 27.17 -26.41 -4.28
C ASP A 808 28.13 -27.34 -3.52
N GLU A 809 28.61 -28.44 -4.12
CA GLU A 809 29.74 -29.24 -3.62
C GLU A 809 31.03 -28.40 -3.55
N ALA A 810 31.34 -27.61 -4.58
CA ALA A 810 32.50 -26.73 -4.59
C ALA A 810 32.40 -25.60 -3.55
N ARG A 811 31.21 -25.00 -3.39
CA ARG A 811 30.93 -23.99 -2.35
C ARG A 811 30.98 -24.60 -0.95
N PHE A 812 30.46 -25.81 -0.76
CA PHE A 812 30.53 -26.55 0.49
C PHE A 812 32.00 -26.72 0.92
N ARG A 813 32.87 -27.24 0.04
CA ARG A 813 34.31 -27.37 0.31
C ARG A 813 34.97 -26.02 0.61
N SER A 814 34.58 -24.94 -0.09
CA SER A 814 35.09 -23.59 0.18
C SER A 814 34.68 -23.05 1.55
N PHE A 815 33.43 -23.30 2.00
CA PHE A 815 32.98 -22.91 3.33
C PHE A 815 33.58 -23.78 4.43
N VAL A 816 33.74 -25.09 4.21
CA VAL A 816 34.46 -25.98 5.13
C VAL A 816 35.88 -25.48 5.34
N LYS A 817 36.66 -25.27 4.27
CA LYS A 817 38.03 -24.76 4.40
C LYS A 817 38.08 -23.40 5.13
N LYS A 818 37.18 -22.47 4.83
CA LYS A 818 37.12 -21.16 5.53
C LYS A 818 36.72 -21.27 7.00
N ALA A 819 36.00 -22.32 7.37
CA ALA A 819 35.67 -22.59 8.77
C ALA A 819 36.86 -23.21 9.50
N ASP A 820 37.56 -24.15 8.88
CA ASP A 820 38.80 -24.76 9.38
C ASP A 820 39.90 -23.68 9.55
N ASP A 821 40.15 -22.89 8.50
CA ASP A 821 41.12 -21.77 8.50
C ASP A 821 40.88 -20.79 9.65
N ALA A 822 39.61 -20.51 9.97
CA ALA A 822 39.22 -19.60 11.05
C ALA A 822 39.25 -20.28 12.44
N PHE A 823 38.97 -21.59 12.50
CA PHE A 823 39.04 -22.39 13.72
C PHE A 823 40.48 -22.46 14.23
N ASP A 824 41.44 -22.73 13.34
CA ASP A 824 42.87 -22.77 13.65
C ASP A 824 43.41 -21.39 14.07
N GLN A 825 42.87 -20.31 13.49
CA GLN A 825 43.13 -18.92 13.90
C GLN A 825 42.43 -18.51 15.21
N LYS A 826 41.63 -19.41 15.81
CA LYS A 826 40.81 -19.18 17.01
C LYS A 826 39.71 -18.12 16.87
N ASP A 827 39.34 -17.72 15.65
CA ASP A 827 38.09 -16.98 15.43
C ASP A 827 36.91 -17.96 15.42
N LEU A 828 36.52 -18.33 16.64
CA LEU A 828 35.41 -19.26 16.89
C LEU A 828 34.07 -18.73 16.34
N SER A 829 33.95 -17.41 16.11
CA SER A 829 32.75 -16.78 15.57
C SER A 829 32.63 -16.98 14.06
N VAL A 830 33.73 -16.73 13.33
CA VAL A 830 33.82 -16.91 11.87
C VAL A 830 33.86 -18.39 11.49
N ALA A 831 34.53 -19.23 12.30
CA ALA A 831 34.48 -20.68 12.16
C ALA A 831 33.04 -21.21 12.25
N ARG A 832 32.31 -20.84 13.32
CA ARG A 832 30.90 -21.22 13.53
C ARG A 832 30.00 -20.77 12.38
N PHE A 833 30.20 -19.55 11.88
CA PHE A 833 29.47 -19.00 10.73
C PHE A 833 29.71 -19.79 9.43
N TYR A 834 30.97 -20.15 9.13
CA TYR A 834 31.28 -20.87 7.90
C TYR A 834 30.90 -22.36 7.95
N TYR A 835 31.02 -23.05 9.10
CA TYR A 835 30.47 -24.41 9.25
C TYR A 835 28.95 -24.43 9.10
N GLN A 836 28.24 -23.43 9.64
CA GLN A 836 26.79 -23.30 9.42
C GLN A 836 26.44 -23.05 7.94
N LYS A 837 27.25 -22.27 7.21
CA LYS A 837 27.09 -22.10 5.75
C LYS A 837 27.39 -23.37 4.95
N ALA A 838 28.30 -24.22 5.42
CA ALA A 838 28.52 -25.54 4.83
C ALA A 838 27.27 -26.42 5.01
N LEU A 839 26.73 -26.53 6.23
CA LEU A 839 25.50 -27.31 6.46
C LEU A 839 24.26 -26.73 5.76
N ALA A 840 24.21 -25.43 5.51
CA ALA A 840 23.13 -24.82 4.72
C ALA A 840 23.14 -25.27 3.24
N LEU A 841 24.27 -25.77 2.72
CA LEU A 841 24.37 -26.38 1.38
C LEU A 841 24.21 -27.90 1.42
N LYS A 842 24.76 -28.57 2.44
CA LYS A 842 24.69 -30.03 2.62
C LYS A 842 24.31 -30.37 4.07
N PRO A 843 23.02 -30.42 4.42
CA PRO A 843 22.56 -30.58 5.80
C PRO A 843 22.95 -31.91 6.46
N ASP A 844 23.23 -32.95 5.67
CA ASP A 844 23.52 -34.29 6.18
C ASP A 844 24.97 -34.51 6.59
N GLU A 845 25.90 -33.70 6.06
CA GLU A 845 27.35 -33.85 6.26
C GLU A 845 27.77 -33.85 7.73
N SER A 846 28.56 -34.85 8.12
CA SER A 846 28.94 -35.08 9.52
C SER A 846 30.05 -34.16 10.00
N TYR A 847 31.04 -33.87 9.15
CA TYR A 847 32.24 -33.11 9.55
C TYR A 847 31.91 -31.71 10.12
N PRO A 848 31.11 -30.85 9.46
CA PRO A 848 30.80 -29.53 10.01
C PRO A 848 29.92 -29.59 11.27
N LYS A 849 29.09 -30.62 11.45
CA LYS A 849 28.32 -30.85 12.69
C LYS A 849 29.27 -31.11 13.85
N THR A 850 30.19 -32.06 13.68
CA THR A 850 31.19 -32.42 14.69
C THR A 850 32.07 -31.22 15.09
N GLN A 851 32.46 -30.37 14.14
CA GLN A 851 33.23 -29.15 14.45
C GLN A 851 32.37 -28.08 15.14
N LEU A 852 31.07 -27.96 14.80
CA LEU A 852 30.13 -27.09 15.51
C LEU A 852 29.84 -27.55 16.95
N ASP A 853 29.78 -28.86 17.20
CA ASP A 853 29.65 -29.41 18.55
C ASP A 853 30.92 -29.16 19.40
N LYS A 854 32.12 -29.28 18.82
CA LYS A 854 33.37 -28.83 19.50
C LYS A 854 33.31 -27.33 19.81
N LEU A 855 32.90 -26.50 18.86
CA LEU A 855 32.65 -25.06 19.02
C LEU A 855 31.48 -24.72 19.98
N ARG A 856 30.81 -25.70 20.59
CA ARG A 856 29.83 -25.50 21.68
C ARG A 856 30.38 -25.95 23.04
N ASN A 857 31.46 -26.73 23.04
CA ASN A 857 32.10 -27.29 24.23
C ASN A 857 33.46 -26.61 24.53
N MET A 858 33.75 -25.50 23.84
CA MET A 858 34.86 -24.56 24.01
C MET A 858 34.30 -23.17 24.33
#